data_AF-A0A4Y1RWV0-F1
#
_entry.id   AF-A0A4Y1RWV0-F1
#
_cell.length_a   1.000
_cell.length_b   1.000
_cell.length_c   1.000
_cell.angle_alpha   90.00
_cell.angle_beta   90.00
_cell.angle_gamma   90.00
#
_symmetry.space_group_name_H-M   'P 1'
#
loop_
_entity.id
_entity.type
_entity.pdbx_description
1 polymer ?
#
loop_
_entity_poly.entity_id
_entity_poly.type
_entity_poly.pdbx_seq_one_letter_code
_entity_poly.pdbx_strand_id
1 'polypeptide(L)'
;MLPDDPDLERGTDINPELLTVIEQSRFAIIVLSTNYATSSWCLRELTHIVQSMKEKERIFPIFYDVDPSDVRHQRGSYGAALVNHERNCEEEREEVLEWRNALKKVANLAGWNSKDYRYDTELIKKIVDAVWDKAHPSFSLLDSSEILVGLDIKLKEIDLLLDRNANDVRFVGIWGMGGMGKTTLARLVYETISHNFEGSSFLANVREVYATHGPVPLQKQLLSNILREKNIQVYNAHSGFTMIKRCLCNKKVLLILDDVDQSDQLEMLIREKDCFGLGSRIIITTRDVRLLVEHGIEKVYEVMRLSQDEALYLFSRKAFRKDDLEEDYLELSKNFINYAGGLPLALKTLGSFLYKRSRDEWKSALDKLTQAPDRKIFQILKISYDGLEEMQKKIFLDVACFHKSYDKEEVIEILDSCGFVGTRIVIHVLIEKSLLFISNTHLSIHDLIQEMAWEIVRQESFDEPGGRSRLWLHSDIVHVLTNNTGTEAIEGIVLCLREFEAAHWNPEAFTKMCKLKLLKINNLSLSLGPKYLPNSLRFLEWSWYPSKCLPPSFQPNELAQLSLQHSKIDHLWNGIKYMVKLKSIDLSYSENLTRTPDFTEFFEAFFNFTAVEQMPSSNIHSMASLKELDMSGISMRDPPSSLVPVKNIELPRSWHSFFTFGLFPRKNPHPVSLEIPHSLKDFRIVIPGSEIPEWFSNQSVGDSVIETLPSDSNSKWVGFAFCALFGPVEEISAAEHNIISFESKWTGVSYHIDVVIDVASDHLWLILLSRESFFKEPTGIPGTYWREKCYDRKIRFHFEVEAFNPREKTWVKVKNCGVRILYEQDAEELNRTMKQYSNRNNSFYEDVTDCDFDKSNKVQGAITKRTREQYCNEAGPSGIGSFGKESSASKEELKDPNFIGGGEFRHPEA
;
A
#
# COMPACT_ATOMS: atom_id res chain seq x y z
N MET A 1 32.88 -12.20 39.61
CA MET A 1 34.29 -11.80 39.46
C MET A 1 34.32 -10.53 38.65
N LEU A 2 34.46 -9.38 39.30
CA LEU A 2 35.34 -8.38 38.71
C LEU A 2 36.72 -9.04 38.73
N PRO A 3 37.41 -9.21 37.60
CA PRO A 3 38.80 -9.65 37.66
C PRO A 3 39.54 -8.67 38.56
N ASP A 4 40.38 -9.19 39.45
CA ASP A 4 41.53 -8.44 39.92
C ASP A 4 42.38 -8.12 38.66
N ASP A 5 41.98 -7.11 37.89
CA ASP A 5 42.63 -6.68 36.64
C ASP A 5 43.40 -5.35 36.89
N PRO A 6 44.37 -5.00 36.02
CA PRO A 6 45.51 -4.12 36.28
C PRO A 6 45.20 -2.63 36.43
N ASP A 7 43.95 -2.26 36.65
CA ASP A 7 43.49 -0.87 36.79
C ASP A 7 43.47 -0.38 38.26
N LEU A 8 43.76 -1.25 39.24
CA LEU A 8 44.14 -0.81 40.59
C LEU A 8 45.46 -0.03 40.49
N GLU A 9 45.47 1.25 40.86
CA GLU A 9 46.70 2.05 40.94
C GLU A 9 47.72 1.31 41.82
N ARG A 10 48.79 0.82 41.21
CA ARG A 10 49.84 0.08 41.92
C ARG A 10 50.46 0.98 42.99
N GLY A 11 50.04 0.81 44.25
CA GLY A 11 50.54 1.57 45.39
C GLY A 11 49.48 2.06 46.39
N THR A 12 48.17 1.84 46.17
CA THR A 12 47.11 2.19 47.14
C THR A 12 46.76 1.04 48.08
N ASP A 13 46.29 1.37 49.29
CA ASP A 13 45.75 0.38 50.23
C ASP A 13 44.48 -0.24 49.66
N ILE A 14 44.46 -1.56 49.50
CA ILE A 14 43.40 -2.34 48.82
C ILE A 14 42.03 -2.26 49.53
N ASN A 15 41.99 -1.86 50.80
CA ASN A 15 40.82 -2.01 51.67
C ASN A 15 39.65 -1.03 51.39
N PRO A 16 39.85 0.29 51.20
CA PRO A 16 38.74 1.23 51.03
C PRO A 16 38.11 1.19 49.63
N GLU A 17 38.93 1.00 48.59
CA GLU A 17 38.46 0.95 47.19
C GLU A 17 37.56 -0.27 46.96
N LEU A 18 37.89 -1.40 47.57
CA LEU A 18 37.13 -2.63 47.36
C LEU A 18 35.78 -2.62 48.07
N LEU A 19 35.69 -1.99 49.26
CA LEU A 19 34.43 -1.78 49.98
C LEU A 19 33.50 -0.80 49.23
N THR A 20 34.05 0.30 48.68
CA THR A 20 33.25 1.23 47.86
C THR A 20 32.75 0.58 46.57
N VAL A 21 33.51 -0.33 45.96
CA VAL A 21 33.06 -1.14 44.81
C VAL A 21 31.91 -2.09 45.20
N ILE A 22 31.96 -2.70 46.39
CA ILE A 22 30.86 -3.56 46.89
C ILE A 22 29.57 -2.74 47.07
N GLU A 23 29.66 -1.53 47.64
CA GLU A 23 28.50 -0.64 47.83
C GLU A 23 27.87 -0.20 46.51
N GLN A 24 28.69 0.03 45.48
CA GLN A 24 28.24 0.42 44.14
C GLN A 24 27.77 -0.77 43.29
N SER A 25 28.01 -2.00 43.72
CA SER A 25 27.67 -3.20 42.96
C SER A 25 26.17 -3.50 42.95
N ARG A 26 25.63 -3.79 41.77
CA ARG A 26 24.20 -4.08 41.59
C ARG A 26 23.80 -5.46 42.11
N PHE A 27 24.66 -6.46 41.94
CA PHE A 27 24.46 -7.83 42.40
C PHE A 27 25.76 -8.37 43.00
N ALA A 28 25.65 -9.26 43.98
CA ALA A 28 26.79 -9.98 44.54
C ALA A 28 26.66 -11.47 44.26
N ILE A 29 27.63 -12.04 43.55
CA ILE A 29 27.75 -13.47 43.32
C ILE A 29 28.80 -14.01 44.28
N ILE A 30 28.40 -14.88 45.21
CA ILE A 30 29.25 -15.38 46.28
C ILE A 30 29.57 -16.85 46.02
N VAL A 31 30.83 -17.16 45.72
CA VAL A 31 31.28 -18.52 45.47
C VAL A 31 31.85 -19.12 46.77
N LEU A 32 31.02 -19.90 47.46
CA LEU A 32 31.37 -20.59 48.70
C LEU A 32 32.05 -21.91 48.36
N SER A 33 33.35 -22.00 48.64
CA SER A 33 34.17 -23.21 48.46
C SER A 33 34.50 -23.87 49.79
N THR A 34 35.06 -25.08 49.79
CA THR A 34 35.42 -25.80 51.03
C THR A 34 36.34 -24.99 51.96
N ASN A 35 37.20 -24.14 51.41
CA ASN A 35 38.20 -23.35 52.14
C ASN A 35 37.85 -21.86 52.28
N TYR A 36 36.67 -21.41 51.83
CA TYR A 36 36.28 -20.00 51.84
C TYR A 36 36.48 -19.33 53.21
N ALA A 37 36.06 -20.01 54.29
CA ALA A 37 36.12 -19.49 55.65
C ALA A 37 37.52 -19.49 56.29
N THR A 38 38.56 -19.94 55.58
CA THR A 38 39.96 -19.84 56.06
C THR A 38 40.58 -18.46 55.81
N SER A 39 39.97 -17.67 54.92
CA SER A 39 40.40 -16.31 54.61
C SER A 39 39.54 -15.33 55.39
N SER A 40 40.16 -14.57 56.31
CA SER A 40 39.48 -13.46 57.00
C SER A 40 39.00 -12.39 56.02
N TRP A 41 39.69 -12.25 54.88
CA TRP A 41 39.33 -11.30 53.83
C TRP A 41 37.99 -11.65 53.17
N CYS A 42 37.82 -12.90 52.71
CA CYS A 42 36.57 -13.36 52.12
C CYS A 42 35.38 -13.27 53.11
N LEU A 43 35.65 -13.39 54.41
CA LEU A 43 34.65 -13.26 55.47
C LEU A 43 34.28 -11.80 55.74
N ARG A 44 35.25 -10.87 55.73
CA ARG A 44 35.02 -9.42 55.83
C ARG A 44 34.20 -8.90 54.65
N GLU A 45 34.56 -9.27 53.43
CA GLU A 45 33.78 -8.93 52.22
C GLU A 45 32.36 -9.47 52.31
N LEU A 46 32.19 -10.73 52.73
CA LEU A 46 30.89 -11.37 52.87
C LEU A 46 30.01 -10.60 53.87
N THR A 47 30.56 -10.23 55.02
CA THR A 47 29.85 -9.43 56.02
C THR A 47 29.46 -8.08 55.45
N HIS A 48 30.36 -7.41 54.74
CA HIS A 48 30.07 -6.12 54.13
C HIS A 48 29.00 -6.22 53.02
N ILE A 49 29.05 -7.23 52.15
CA ILE A 49 28.00 -7.50 51.16
C ILE A 49 26.65 -7.68 51.83
N VAL A 50 26.58 -8.46 52.91
CA VAL A 50 25.33 -8.72 53.65
C VAL A 50 24.81 -7.49 54.40
N GLN A 51 25.70 -6.58 54.81
CA GLN A 51 25.35 -5.32 55.46
C GLN A 51 24.89 -4.27 54.44
N SER A 52 25.60 -4.14 53.32
CA SER A 52 25.36 -3.14 52.28
C SER A 52 24.18 -3.50 51.38
N MET A 53 23.98 -4.79 51.08
CA MET A 53 22.85 -5.27 50.26
C MET A 53 21.69 -5.76 51.13
N LYS A 54 20.82 -4.84 51.55
CA LYS A 54 19.64 -5.15 52.38
C LYS A 54 18.61 -6.06 51.69
N GLU A 55 18.54 -6.00 50.36
CA GLU A 55 17.62 -6.80 49.55
C GLU A 55 18.21 -8.18 49.24
N LYS A 56 17.58 -9.22 49.78
CA LYS A 56 18.01 -10.62 49.61
C LYS A 56 18.06 -11.08 48.15
N GLU A 57 17.32 -10.42 47.27
CA GLU A 57 17.20 -10.79 45.86
C GLU A 57 18.43 -10.41 45.01
N ARG A 58 19.34 -9.60 45.58
CA ARG A 58 20.58 -9.14 44.94
C ARG A 58 21.79 -10.02 45.22
N ILE A 59 21.67 -10.98 46.13
CA ILE A 59 22.74 -11.87 46.57
C ILE A 59 22.51 -13.27 46.01
N PHE A 60 23.53 -13.80 45.33
CA PHE A 60 23.49 -15.07 44.62
C PHE A 60 24.57 -16.02 45.16
N PRO A 61 24.23 -16.92 46.11
CA PRO A 61 25.19 -17.89 46.61
C PRO A 61 25.36 -19.08 45.66
N ILE A 62 26.62 -19.47 45.46
CA ILE A 62 27.03 -20.67 44.74
C ILE A 62 27.80 -21.53 45.72
N PHE A 63 27.29 -22.72 46.01
CA PHE A 63 27.92 -23.70 46.88
C PHE A 63 28.75 -24.65 46.01
N TYR A 64 30.03 -24.34 45.87
CA TYR A 64 30.96 -25.08 45.03
C TYR A 64 31.71 -26.13 45.85
N ASP A 65 31.40 -27.40 45.63
CA ASP A 65 31.95 -28.56 46.34
C ASP A 65 31.80 -28.48 47.88
N VAL A 66 30.77 -27.78 48.34
CA VAL A 66 30.40 -27.65 49.75
C VAL A 66 28.91 -27.88 49.93
N ASP A 67 28.52 -28.55 51.01
CA ASP A 67 27.11 -28.67 51.36
C ASP A 67 26.59 -27.34 51.95
N PRO A 68 25.48 -26.78 51.44
CA PRO A 68 24.87 -25.58 52.02
C PRO A 68 24.60 -25.68 53.52
N SER A 69 24.31 -26.89 54.02
CA SER A 69 24.10 -27.18 55.45
C SER A 69 25.36 -26.97 56.28
N ASP A 70 26.53 -27.32 55.74
CA ASP A 70 27.82 -27.13 56.42
C ASP A 70 28.15 -25.65 56.55
N VAL A 71 27.83 -24.84 55.54
CA VAL A 71 27.97 -23.38 55.61
C VAL A 71 26.95 -22.77 56.58
N ARG A 72 25.69 -23.22 56.52
CA ARG A 72 24.57 -22.70 57.34
C ARG A 72 24.76 -22.94 58.83
N HIS A 73 25.28 -24.10 59.19
CA HIS A 73 25.51 -24.51 60.57
C HIS A 73 26.98 -24.43 61.00
N GLN A 74 27.85 -23.91 60.13
CA GLN A 74 29.30 -23.77 60.33
C GLN A 74 29.93 -25.08 60.84
N ARG A 75 29.68 -26.18 60.10
CA ARG A 75 30.20 -27.52 60.39
C ARG A 75 31.41 -27.83 59.51
N GLY A 76 32.15 -28.89 59.84
CA GLY A 76 33.30 -29.32 59.05
C GLY A 76 34.39 -28.25 58.92
N SER A 77 34.87 -28.02 57.69
CA SER A 77 35.96 -27.07 57.39
C SER A 77 35.64 -25.63 57.79
N TYR A 78 34.39 -25.19 57.62
CA TYR A 78 33.95 -23.85 58.00
C TYR A 78 33.99 -23.65 59.52
N GLY A 79 33.54 -24.63 60.29
CA GLY A 79 33.59 -24.59 61.75
C GLY A 79 35.03 -24.58 62.28
N ALA A 80 35.89 -25.44 61.73
CA ALA A 80 37.30 -25.50 62.11
C ALA A 80 38.05 -24.19 61.80
N ALA A 81 37.78 -23.58 60.64
CA ALA A 81 38.39 -22.31 60.24
C ALA A 81 37.99 -21.15 61.17
N LEU A 82 36.71 -21.03 61.51
CA LEU A 82 36.23 -19.97 62.42
C LEU A 82 36.80 -20.12 63.84
N VAL A 83 36.91 -21.35 64.35
CA VAL A 83 37.58 -21.62 65.64
C VAL A 83 39.06 -21.24 65.61
N ASN A 84 39.71 -21.42 64.45
CA ASN A 84 41.11 -21.01 64.29
C ASN A 84 41.25 -19.48 64.32
N HIS A 85 40.35 -18.74 63.67
CA HIS A 85 40.33 -17.27 63.76
C HIS A 85 40.08 -16.78 65.20
N GLU A 86 39.15 -17.40 65.94
CA GLU A 86 38.88 -17.07 67.35
C GLU A 86 40.09 -17.29 68.29
N ARG A 87 41.01 -18.20 67.93
CA ARG A 87 42.20 -18.53 68.73
C ARG A 87 43.38 -17.60 68.46
N ASN A 88 43.44 -16.98 67.29
CA ASN A 88 44.62 -16.26 66.83
C ASN A 88 44.60 -14.74 67.16
N CYS A 89 43.45 -14.19 67.56
CA CYS A 89 43.32 -12.78 67.96
C CYS A 89 42.21 -12.57 68.99
N GLU A 90 42.50 -11.95 70.15
CA GLU A 90 41.46 -11.61 71.15
C GLU A 90 40.55 -10.45 70.69
N GLU A 91 41.05 -9.58 69.80
CA GLU A 91 40.32 -8.44 69.21
C GLU A 91 39.31 -8.85 68.12
N GLU A 92 39.38 -10.09 67.60
CA GLU A 92 38.52 -10.57 66.50
C GLU A 92 37.26 -11.33 66.96
N ARG A 93 37.01 -11.48 68.27
CA ARG A 93 35.84 -12.27 68.75
C ARG A 93 34.49 -11.69 68.33
N GLU A 94 34.39 -10.36 68.33
CA GLU A 94 33.18 -9.66 67.88
C GLU A 94 33.02 -9.78 66.36
N GLU A 95 34.14 -9.70 65.62
CA GLU A 95 34.18 -9.82 64.16
C GLU A 95 33.82 -11.24 63.68
N VAL A 96 34.31 -12.28 64.36
CA VAL A 96 33.95 -13.68 64.05
C VAL A 96 32.46 -13.93 64.28
N LEU A 97 31.85 -13.27 65.27
CA LEU A 97 30.40 -13.36 65.47
C LEU A 97 29.63 -12.77 64.28
N GLU A 98 30.12 -11.67 63.71
CA GLU A 98 29.56 -11.08 62.48
C GLU A 98 29.74 -12.01 61.28
N TRP A 99 30.93 -12.60 61.11
CA TRP A 99 31.20 -13.59 60.04
C TRP A 99 30.26 -14.80 60.13
N ARG A 100 30.05 -15.34 61.34
CA ARG A 100 29.11 -16.45 61.59
C ARG A 100 27.69 -16.06 61.18
N ASN A 101 27.26 -14.84 61.51
CA ASN A 101 25.94 -14.33 61.15
C ASN A 101 25.79 -14.13 59.63
N ALA A 102 26.82 -13.59 58.96
CA ALA A 102 26.82 -13.38 57.51
C ALA A 102 26.76 -14.71 56.75
N LEU A 103 27.60 -15.69 57.10
CA LEU A 103 27.59 -17.05 56.52
C LEU A 103 26.22 -17.71 56.69
N LYS A 104 25.64 -17.64 57.89
CA LYS A 104 24.30 -18.19 58.15
C LYS A 104 23.22 -17.49 57.30
N LYS A 105 23.29 -16.16 57.15
CA LYS A 105 22.33 -15.40 56.32
C LYS A 105 22.42 -15.80 54.86
N VAL A 106 23.63 -15.85 54.28
CA VAL A 106 23.85 -16.20 52.87
C VAL A 106 23.49 -17.65 52.59
N ALA A 107 23.84 -18.58 53.48
CA ALA A 107 23.50 -20.01 53.35
C ALA A 107 22.00 -20.31 53.52
N ASN A 108 21.18 -19.34 53.96
CA ASN A 108 19.73 -19.45 54.00
C ASN A 108 19.04 -18.92 52.73
N LEU A 109 19.78 -18.31 51.81
CA LEU A 109 19.26 -17.88 50.52
C LEU A 109 19.19 -19.06 49.55
N ALA A 110 18.25 -19.01 48.62
CA ALA A 110 18.20 -19.95 47.51
C ALA A 110 19.40 -19.68 46.59
N GLY A 111 20.23 -20.70 46.36
CA GLY A 111 21.43 -20.64 45.54
C GLY A 111 21.63 -21.93 44.76
N TRP A 112 22.76 -22.04 44.08
CA TRP A 112 23.10 -23.21 43.27
C TRP A 112 24.14 -24.08 43.95
N ASN A 113 23.95 -25.39 43.96
CA ASN A 113 24.93 -26.35 44.45
C ASN A 113 25.61 -27.03 43.26
N SER A 114 26.95 -27.05 43.21
CA SER A 114 27.70 -27.65 42.10
C SER A 114 27.36 -29.13 41.91
N LYS A 115 27.03 -29.84 43.00
CA LYS A 115 26.70 -31.28 42.98
C LYS A 115 25.37 -31.61 42.31
N ASP A 116 24.50 -30.62 42.12
CA ASP A 116 23.20 -30.81 41.45
C ASP A 116 23.34 -30.85 39.91
N TYR A 117 24.52 -30.51 39.39
CA TYR A 117 24.79 -30.41 37.96
C TYR A 117 25.84 -31.43 37.52
N ARG A 118 25.73 -31.92 36.28
CA ARG A 118 26.68 -32.90 35.74
C ARG A 118 28.00 -32.26 35.27
N TYR A 119 27.94 -31.00 34.83
CA TYR A 119 29.10 -30.24 34.33
C TYR A 119 29.01 -28.78 34.79
N ASP A 120 30.16 -28.19 35.13
CA ASP A 120 30.23 -26.78 35.57
C ASP A 120 29.71 -25.81 34.51
N THR A 121 29.84 -26.15 33.22
CA THR A 121 29.32 -25.34 32.12
C THR A 121 27.80 -25.17 32.17
N GLU A 122 27.08 -26.20 32.65
CA GLU A 122 25.62 -26.14 32.81
C GLU A 122 25.24 -25.22 33.97
N LEU A 123 25.95 -25.34 35.10
CA LEU A 123 25.80 -24.47 36.27
C LEU A 123 26.08 -23.02 35.90
N ILE A 124 27.20 -22.73 35.23
CA ILE A 124 27.59 -21.39 34.80
C ILE A 124 26.52 -20.78 33.90
N LYS A 125 26.01 -21.56 32.93
CA LYS A 125 24.94 -21.09 32.04
C LYS A 125 23.68 -20.71 32.83
N LYS A 126 23.25 -21.55 33.77
CA LYS A 126 22.08 -21.26 34.64
C LYS A 126 22.27 -20.01 35.50
N ILE A 127 23.48 -19.78 36.02
CA ILE A 127 23.81 -18.59 36.81
C ILE A 127 23.73 -17.34 35.91
N VAL A 128 24.36 -17.38 34.74
CA VAL A 128 24.35 -16.26 33.79
C VAL A 128 22.93 -15.91 33.38
N ASP A 129 22.11 -16.91 33.02
CA ASP A 129 20.71 -16.71 32.65
C ASP A 129 19.92 -16.05 33.81
N ALA A 130 20.07 -16.55 35.04
CA ALA A 130 19.34 -16.02 36.20
C ALA A 130 19.78 -14.60 36.62
N VAL A 131 21.08 -14.31 36.56
CA VAL A 131 21.60 -12.95 36.82
C VAL A 131 21.14 -12.01 35.73
N TRP A 132 21.15 -12.46 34.47
CA TRP A 132 20.67 -11.68 33.35
C TRP A 132 19.19 -11.36 33.48
N ASP A 133 18.32 -12.34 33.77
CA ASP A 133 16.88 -12.12 33.98
C ASP A 133 16.56 -11.10 35.08
N LYS A 134 17.38 -11.03 36.14
CA LYS A 134 17.22 -10.01 37.19
C LYS A 134 17.86 -8.67 36.84
N ALA A 135 18.91 -8.67 36.02
CA ALA A 135 19.57 -7.45 35.56
C ALA A 135 18.80 -6.77 34.42
N HIS A 136 18.14 -7.54 33.56
CA HIS A 136 17.46 -7.09 32.34
C HIS A 136 16.42 -5.98 32.58
N PRO A 137 15.51 -6.08 33.57
CA PRO A 137 14.55 -5.00 33.87
C PRO A 137 15.22 -3.67 34.24
N SER A 138 16.48 -3.73 34.65
CA SER A 138 17.27 -2.60 35.10
C SER A 138 18.29 -2.11 34.05
N PHE A 139 18.36 -2.79 32.89
CA PHE A 139 19.03 -2.36 31.66
C PHE A 139 18.05 -1.84 30.59
N SER A 140 16.78 -2.24 30.66
CA SER A 140 15.68 -1.74 29.81
C SER A 140 15.20 -0.39 30.36
N LEU A 141 15.22 0.77 29.69
CA LEU A 141 15.06 1.09 28.27
C LEU A 141 15.73 2.45 28.03
N LEU A 142 16.92 2.49 27.42
CA LEU A 142 17.67 3.72 27.13
C LEU A 142 18.03 4.52 28.39
N ASP A 143 19.06 5.36 28.33
CA ASP A 143 19.26 6.42 29.33
C ASP A 143 17.98 7.28 29.39
N SER A 144 17.05 7.00 30.32
CA SER A 144 15.93 7.80 30.88
C SER A 144 15.24 8.92 30.05
N SER A 145 15.49 9.02 28.74
CA SER A 145 15.28 10.19 27.89
C SER A 145 14.64 9.86 26.54
N GLU A 146 14.73 8.59 26.11
CA GLU A 146 14.05 8.11 24.92
C GLU A 146 12.68 7.53 25.28
N ILE A 147 11.64 8.25 24.88
CA ILE A 147 10.24 7.90 25.11
C ILE A 147 9.83 6.92 24.00
N LEU A 148 9.51 5.70 24.40
CA LEU A 148 9.10 4.60 23.54
C LEU A 148 7.59 4.39 23.70
N VAL A 149 6.84 4.40 22.60
CA VAL A 149 5.37 4.40 22.61
C VAL A 149 4.85 3.43 21.56
N GLY A 150 3.83 2.65 21.89
CA GLY A 150 3.17 1.74 20.94
C GLY A 150 4.05 0.59 20.46
N LEU A 151 5.05 0.20 21.25
CA LEU A 151 6.06 -0.80 20.86
C LEU A 151 5.79 -2.19 21.41
N ASP A 152 4.98 -2.34 22.47
CA ASP A 152 4.74 -3.64 23.11
C ASP A 152 4.09 -4.65 22.17
N ILE A 153 3.09 -4.21 21.40
CA ILE A 153 2.40 -5.06 20.40
C ILE A 153 3.36 -5.37 19.25
N LYS A 154 4.08 -4.36 18.74
CA LYS A 154 5.03 -4.50 17.63
C LYS A 154 6.18 -5.46 17.95
N LEU A 155 6.69 -5.41 19.18
CA LEU A 155 7.73 -6.31 19.66
C LEU A 155 7.21 -7.76 19.76
N LYS A 156 5.97 -7.96 20.25
CA LYS A 156 5.34 -9.28 20.27
C LYS A 156 5.16 -9.87 18.87
N GLU A 157 4.73 -9.05 17.91
CA GLU A 157 4.58 -9.46 16.51
C GLU A 157 5.93 -9.87 15.90
N ILE A 158 6.97 -9.07 16.10
CA ILE A 158 8.32 -9.43 15.65
C ILE A 158 8.84 -10.68 16.36
N ASP A 159 8.59 -10.84 17.65
CA ASP A 159 8.98 -12.03 18.39
C ASP A 159 8.33 -13.30 17.83
N LEU A 160 7.07 -13.22 17.38
CA LEU A 160 6.39 -14.31 16.68
C LEU A 160 7.03 -14.61 15.32
N LEU A 161 7.43 -13.58 14.56
CA LEU A 161 8.11 -13.74 13.28
C LEU A 161 9.51 -14.36 13.44
N LEU A 162 10.23 -13.96 14.49
CA LEU A 162 11.53 -14.52 14.82
C LEU A 162 11.40 -15.97 15.29
N ASP A 163 10.37 -16.28 16.09
CA ASP A 163 10.16 -17.53 16.86
C ASP A 163 11.48 -18.16 17.32
N ARG A 164 11.88 -17.72 18.52
CA ARG A 164 13.22 -17.94 19.11
C ARG A 164 13.53 -19.42 19.39
N ASN A 165 12.51 -20.28 19.40
CA ASN A 165 12.64 -21.69 19.75
C ASN A 165 12.88 -22.58 18.52
N ALA A 166 12.58 -22.09 17.32
CA ALA A 166 12.85 -22.84 16.11
C ALA A 166 14.35 -22.99 15.83
N ASN A 167 14.77 -24.20 15.49
CA ASN A 167 16.16 -24.53 15.20
C ASN A 167 16.51 -24.38 13.71
N ASP A 168 16.13 -23.25 13.12
CA ASP A 168 16.36 -22.88 11.72
C ASP A 168 17.09 -21.53 11.59
N VAL A 169 17.46 -21.13 10.38
CA VAL A 169 18.01 -19.80 10.07
C VAL A 169 16.90 -18.95 9.47
N ARG A 170 16.59 -17.82 10.12
CA ARG A 170 15.51 -16.93 9.69
C ARG A 170 15.99 -15.53 9.37
N PHE A 171 15.45 -15.03 8.27
CA PHE A 171 15.61 -13.66 7.80
C PHE A 171 14.26 -12.97 7.99
N VAL A 172 14.27 -11.83 8.64
CA VAL A 172 13.08 -11.00 8.87
C VAL A 172 13.36 -9.59 8.35
N GLY A 173 12.56 -9.13 7.41
CA GLY A 173 12.61 -7.76 6.91
C GLY A 173 11.68 -6.86 7.70
N ILE A 174 12.15 -5.70 8.15
CA ILE A 174 11.34 -4.63 8.73
C ILE A 174 11.30 -3.49 7.71
N TRP A 175 10.12 -3.24 7.16
CA TRP A 175 9.90 -2.32 6.06
C TRP A 175 8.95 -1.17 6.42
N GLY A 176 9.07 -0.06 5.71
CA GLY A 176 8.18 1.09 5.85
C GLY A 176 8.86 2.43 5.54
N MET A 177 8.08 3.50 5.58
CA MET A 177 8.51 4.87 5.28
C MET A 177 9.64 5.38 6.21
N GLY A 178 10.43 6.36 5.73
CA GLY A 178 11.43 7.06 6.53
C GLY A 178 10.83 7.73 7.76
N GLY A 179 11.48 7.60 8.93
CA GLY A 179 11.01 8.23 10.18
C GLY A 179 9.98 7.42 10.99
N MET A 180 9.58 6.24 10.53
CA MET A 180 8.59 5.36 11.19
C MET A 180 9.09 4.61 12.43
N GLY A 181 10.39 4.71 12.76
CA GLY A 181 10.97 4.04 13.93
C GLY A 181 11.48 2.62 13.69
N LYS A 182 11.71 2.20 12.43
CA LYS A 182 12.29 0.88 12.09
C LYS A 182 13.59 0.59 12.84
N THR A 183 14.54 1.53 12.80
CA THR A 183 15.82 1.45 13.51
C THR A 183 15.64 1.31 15.01
N THR A 184 14.71 2.07 15.60
CA THR A 184 14.38 1.99 17.04
C THR A 184 13.82 0.62 17.39
N LEU A 185 12.89 0.10 16.58
CA LEU A 185 12.29 -1.22 16.77
C LEU A 185 13.34 -2.33 16.68
N ALA A 186 14.19 -2.30 15.65
CA ALA A 186 15.27 -3.28 15.48
C ALA A 186 16.30 -3.21 16.63
N ARG A 187 16.63 -2.00 17.11
CA ARG A 187 17.53 -1.81 18.26
C ARG A 187 16.95 -2.41 19.54
N LEU A 188 15.67 -2.19 19.82
CA LEU A 188 15.01 -2.77 20.99
C LEU A 188 15.00 -4.28 20.94
N VAL A 189 14.74 -4.86 19.77
CA VAL A 189 14.84 -6.32 19.58
C VAL A 189 16.27 -6.79 19.87
N TYR A 190 17.29 -6.13 19.33
CA TYR A 190 18.69 -6.45 19.58
C TYR A 190 19.05 -6.46 21.07
N GLU A 191 18.74 -5.37 21.77
CA GLU A 191 19.01 -5.24 23.21
C GLU A 191 18.24 -6.29 24.01
N THR A 192 17.01 -6.60 23.60
CA THR A 192 16.16 -7.58 24.29
C THR A 192 16.67 -9.01 24.14
N ILE A 193 17.17 -9.43 22.97
CA ILE A 193 17.40 -10.86 22.69
C ILE A 193 18.85 -11.24 22.40
N SER A 194 19.77 -10.28 22.23
CA SER A 194 21.17 -10.54 21.82
C SER A 194 21.92 -11.52 22.72
N HIS A 195 21.62 -11.54 24.01
CA HIS A 195 22.24 -12.45 24.99
C HIS A 195 21.90 -13.94 24.76
N ASN A 196 20.84 -14.25 24.03
CA ASN A 196 20.41 -15.63 23.73
C ASN A 196 21.17 -16.27 22.55
N PHE A 197 22.18 -15.58 22.02
CA PHE A 197 22.95 -15.96 20.84
C PHE A 197 24.44 -16.02 21.19
N GLU A 198 25.19 -16.89 20.51
CA GLU A 198 26.64 -17.06 20.71
C GLU A 198 27.43 -15.83 20.25
N GLY A 199 26.91 -15.13 19.24
CA GLY A 199 27.43 -13.86 18.76
C GLY A 199 26.31 -12.97 18.25
N SER A 200 26.47 -11.66 18.45
CA SER A 200 25.49 -10.68 18.02
C SER A 200 26.18 -9.46 17.43
N SER A 201 25.57 -8.85 16.41
CA SER A 201 26.06 -7.59 15.84
C SER A 201 24.91 -6.73 15.32
N PHE A 202 24.98 -5.44 15.64
CA PHE A 202 24.11 -4.40 15.09
C PHE A 202 24.95 -3.52 14.16
N LEU A 203 24.69 -3.59 12.85
CA LEU A 203 25.32 -2.74 11.85
C LEU A 203 24.37 -1.57 11.55
N ALA A 204 24.66 -0.41 12.14
CA ALA A 204 23.87 0.81 11.99
C ALA A 204 24.15 1.52 10.67
N ASN A 205 23.13 2.17 10.08
CA ASN A 205 23.26 3.07 8.92
C ASN A 205 24.05 2.46 7.75
N VAL A 206 23.71 1.22 7.35
CA VAL A 206 24.45 0.46 6.32
C VAL A 206 24.57 1.25 5.02
N ARG A 207 23.49 1.88 4.52
CA ARG A 207 23.52 2.76 3.33
C ARG A 207 24.64 3.80 3.41
N GLU A 208 24.68 4.57 4.49
CA GLU A 208 25.58 5.72 4.62
C GLU A 208 27.04 5.28 4.76
N VAL A 209 27.29 4.26 5.60
CA VAL A 209 28.63 3.71 5.80
C VAL A 209 29.16 3.09 4.52
N TYR A 210 28.31 2.33 3.81
CA TYR A 210 28.69 1.67 2.56
C TYR A 210 29.00 2.69 1.45
N ALA A 211 28.15 3.71 1.29
CA ALA A 211 28.37 4.76 0.29
C ALA A 211 29.67 5.55 0.56
N THR A 212 30.02 5.78 1.83
CA THR A 212 31.16 6.62 2.21
C THR A 212 32.47 5.84 2.29
N HIS A 213 32.45 4.60 2.78
CA HIS A 213 33.65 3.83 3.13
C HIS A 213 33.70 2.42 2.51
N GLY A 214 32.69 2.03 1.74
CA GLY A 214 32.56 0.70 1.17
C GLY A 214 32.20 -0.40 2.18
N PRO A 215 32.25 -1.69 1.77
CA PRO A 215 31.82 -2.82 2.60
C PRO A 215 32.80 -3.21 3.73
N VAL A 216 34.09 -2.91 3.58
CA VAL A 216 35.15 -3.44 4.47
C VAL A 216 34.97 -3.04 5.93
N PRO A 217 34.63 -1.79 6.29
CA PRO A 217 34.39 -1.40 7.68
C PRO A 217 33.23 -2.18 8.33
N LEU A 218 32.14 -2.38 7.59
CA LEU A 218 30.97 -3.14 8.05
C LEU A 218 31.31 -4.60 8.29
N GLN A 219 32.10 -5.20 7.39
CA GLN A 219 32.58 -6.58 7.55
C GLN A 219 33.52 -6.73 8.75
N LYS A 220 34.43 -5.77 8.96
CA LYS A 220 35.31 -5.74 10.14
C LYS A 220 34.50 -5.64 11.44
N GLN A 221 33.53 -4.73 11.50
CA GLN A 221 32.64 -4.54 12.65
C GLN A 221 31.83 -5.81 12.94
N LEU A 222 31.28 -6.44 11.90
CA LEU A 222 30.53 -7.69 12.04
C LEU A 222 31.38 -8.79 12.66
N LEU A 223 32.58 -9.00 12.11
CA LEU A 223 33.51 -10.01 12.60
C LEU A 223 33.98 -9.69 14.03
N SER A 224 34.30 -8.42 14.33
CA SER A 224 34.79 -8.03 15.66
C SER A 224 33.75 -8.24 16.74
N ASN A 225 32.48 -7.93 16.45
CA ASN A 225 31.39 -8.08 17.40
C ASN A 225 31.08 -9.56 17.68
N ILE A 226 31.07 -10.39 16.64
CA ILE A 226 30.70 -11.81 16.74
C ILE A 226 31.84 -12.66 17.30
N LEU A 227 33.09 -12.35 16.95
CA LEU A 227 34.27 -13.06 17.47
C LEU A 227 34.78 -12.47 18.80
N ARG A 228 34.35 -11.26 19.16
CA ARG A 228 34.84 -10.49 20.31
C ARG A 228 36.35 -10.20 20.24
N GLU A 229 36.87 -10.07 19.03
CA GLU A 229 38.28 -9.77 18.75
C GLU A 229 38.43 -8.39 18.12
N LYS A 230 39.37 -7.58 18.64
CA LYS A 230 39.60 -6.20 18.17
C LYS A 230 40.54 -6.09 16.96
N ASN A 231 41.40 -7.10 16.74
CA ASN A 231 42.50 -7.03 15.76
C ASN A 231 42.25 -7.86 14.49
N ILE A 232 41.05 -7.76 13.92
CA ILE A 232 40.68 -8.52 12.72
C ILE A 232 41.14 -7.80 11.46
N GLN A 233 42.04 -8.44 10.70
CA GLN A 233 42.54 -7.93 9.43
C GLN A 233 41.67 -8.40 8.27
N VAL A 234 40.88 -7.48 7.70
CA VAL A 234 40.16 -7.66 6.44
C VAL A 234 40.87 -6.84 5.36
N TYR A 235 41.47 -7.52 4.38
CA TYR A 235 42.27 -6.91 3.32
C TYR A 235 41.43 -6.32 2.19
N ASN A 236 40.32 -6.97 1.84
CA ASN A 236 39.37 -6.53 0.82
C ASN A 236 37.97 -7.12 1.06
N ALA A 237 36.97 -6.60 0.35
CA ALA A 237 35.56 -6.97 0.50
C ALA A 237 35.31 -8.48 0.35
N HIS A 238 35.92 -9.12 -0.65
CA HIS A 238 35.71 -10.53 -0.93
C HIS A 238 36.34 -11.43 0.15
N SER A 239 37.54 -11.07 0.62
CA SER A 239 38.22 -11.76 1.71
C SER A 239 37.43 -11.64 3.03
N GLY A 240 36.86 -10.46 3.30
CA GLY A 240 36.03 -10.22 4.48
C GLY A 240 34.76 -11.06 4.44
N PHE A 241 34.06 -11.09 3.31
CA PHE A 241 32.88 -11.95 3.12
C PHE A 241 33.21 -13.45 3.30
N THR A 242 34.31 -13.91 2.73
CA THR A 242 34.74 -15.32 2.88
C THR A 242 35.01 -15.65 4.35
N MET A 243 35.62 -14.73 5.08
CA MET A 243 35.88 -14.87 6.51
C MET A 243 34.58 -14.89 7.32
N ILE A 244 33.64 -13.99 7.02
CA ILE A 244 32.28 -13.97 7.59
C ILE A 244 31.63 -15.36 7.41
N LYS A 245 31.53 -15.86 6.17
CA LYS A 245 30.91 -17.16 5.89
C LYS A 245 31.53 -18.30 6.70
N ARG A 246 32.87 -18.34 6.80
CA ARG A 246 33.59 -19.38 7.57
C ARG A 246 33.36 -19.28 9.08
N CYS A 247 33.29 -18.06 9.62
CA CYS A 247 33.13 -17.83 11.06
C CYS A 247 31.69 -18.06 11.54
N LEU A 248 30.72 -17.85 10.66
CA LEU A 248 29.29 -17.82 11.00
C LEU A 248 28.56 -19.14 10.74
N CYS A 249 29.06 -20.01 9.85
CA CYS A 249 28.34 -21.20 9.37
C CYS A 249 27.94 -22.21 10.45
N ASN A 250 28.59 -22.19 11.63
CA ASN A 250 28.31 -23.11 12.73
C ASN A 250 27.96 -22.40 14.05
N LYS A 251 27.72 -21.08 14.01
CA LYS A 251 27.40 -20.29 15.21
C LYS A 251 25.94 -19.83 15.17
N LYS A 252 25.26 -19.94 16.30
CA LYS A 252 23.95 -19.33 16.51
C LYS A 252 24.10 -17.82 16.70
N VAL A 253 23.76 -17.02 15.70
CA VAL A 253 23.99 -15.56 15.74
C VAL A 253 22.73 -14.72 15.59
N LEU A 254 22.77 -13.51 16.16
CA LEU A 254 21.82 -12.44 15.91
C LEU A 254 22.50 -11.32 15.10
N LEU A 255 22.02 -11.07 13.89
CA LEU A 255 22.54 -10.00 13.03
C LEU A 255 21.44 -9.01 12.68
N ILE A 256 21.69 -7.72 12.91
CA ILE A 256 20.83 -6.64 12.42
C ILE A 256 21.59 -5.79 11.41
N LEU A 257 21.01 -5.66 10.21
CA LEU A 257 21.43 -4.72 9.17
C LEU A 257 20.43 -3.58 9.10
N ASP A 258 20.83 -2.39 9.54
CA ASP A 258 19.95 -1.24 9.61
C ASP A 258 20.13 -0.30 8.41
N ASP A 259 19.01 0.13 7.82
CA ASP A 259 18.92 1.11 6.73
C ASP A 259 19.64 0.66 5.45
N VAL A 260 19.30 -0.54 4.97
CA VAL A 260 19.79 -1.12 3.71
C VAL A 260 18.97 -0.61 2.53
N ASP A 261 19.63 -0.19 1.45
CA ASP A 261 18.98 0.34 0.24
C ASP A 261 19.50 -0.24 -1.09
N GLN A 262 20.46 -1.15 -1.07
CA GLN A 262 21.02 -1.77 -2.29
C GLN A 262 21.27 -3.27 -2.12
N SER A 263 21.06 -4.04 -3.21
CA SER A 263 21.30 -5.49 -3.24
C SER A 263 22.77 -5.83 -2.93
N ASP A 264 23.71 -5.06 -3.49
CA ASP A 264 25.15 -5.27 -3.29
C ASP A 264 25.58 -5.20 -1.83
N GLN A 265 24.87 -4.43 -0.99
CA GLN A 265 25.13 -4.36 0.45
C GLN A 265 24.83 -5.70 1.12
N LEU A 266 23.70 -6.31 0.76
CA LEU A 266 23.30 -7.62 1.25
C LEU A 266 24.23 -8.68 0.68
N GLU A 267 24.52 -8.70 -0.62
CA GLU A 267 25.43 -9.68 -1.20
C GLU A 267 26.84 -9.68 -0.59
N MET A 268 27.34 -8.53 -0.16
CA MET A 268 28.67 -8.42 0.45
C MET A 268 28.70 -8.69 1.96
N LEU A 269 27.54 -8.79 2.61
CA LEU A 269 27.41 -9.03 4.06
C LEU A 269 26.75 -10.38 4.36
N ILE A 270 25.62 -10.66 3.70
CA ILE A 270 24.73 -11.82 3.87
C ILE A 270 24.19 -12.32 2.51
N ARG A 271 24.72 -13.43 1.97
CA ARG A 271 24.17 -14.04 0.74
C ARG A 271 23.06 -15.05 0.98
N GLU A 272 23.37 -16.10 1.73
CA GLU A 272 22.52 -17.28 1.83
C GLU A 272 22.35 -17.69 3.30
N LYS A 273 21.28 -18.45 3.58
CA LYS A 273 21.04 -19.04 4.91
C LYS A 273 22.20 -19.93 5.35
N ASP A 274 22.87 -20.58 4.41
CA ASP A 274 24.01 -21.49 4.64
C ASP A 274 25.26 -20.78 5.21
N CYS A 275 25.29 -19.45 5.20
CA CYS A 275 26.34 -18.69 5.87
C CYS A 275 26.24 -18.73 7.39
N PHE A 276 25.14 -19.25 7.97
CA PHE A 276 24.83 -19.16 9.39
C PHE A 276 24.54 -20.52 10.02
N GLY A 277 24.89 -20.67 11.31
CA GLY A 277 24.53 -21.83 12.10
C GLY A 277 23.04 -21.88 12.44
N LEU A 278 22.52 -23.06 12.75
CA LEU A 278 21.11 -23.27 13.13
C LEU A 278 20.72 -22.41 14.35
N GLY A 279 19.47 -21.93 14.36
CA GLY A 279 18.95 -21.03 15.39
C GLY A 279 19.34 -19.56 15.19
N SER A 280 20.02 -19.21 14.10
CA SER A 280 20.40 -17.82 13.80
C SER A 280 19.22 -16.97 13.35
N ARG A 281 19.25 -15.68 13.70
CA ARG A 281 18.22 -14.68 13.36
C ARG A 281 18.87 -13.47 12.72
N ILE A 282 18.42 -13.14 11.52
CA ILE A 282 18.92 -12.00 10.74
C ILE A 282 17.75 -11.04 10.53
N ILE A 283 17.92 -9.79 10.91
CA ILE A 283 16.93 -8.73 10.77
C ILE A 283 17.49 -7.66 9.83
N ILE A 284 16.69 -7.24 8.86
CA ILE A 284 17.07 -6.21 7.89
C ILE A 284 16.05 -5.09 7.98
N THR A 285 16.47 -3.85 8.23
CA THR A 285 15.56 -2.70 8.11
C THR A 285 15.78 -2.00 6.78
N THR A 286 14.69 -1.68 6.08
CA THR A 286 14.76 -1.01 4.78
C THR A 286 13.54 -0.13 4.51
N ARG A 287 13.68 0.81 3.58
CA ARG A 287 12.56 1.58 3.02
C ARG A 287 12.03 0.95 1.72
N ASP A 288 12.71 -0.05 1.19
CA ASP A 288 12.42 -0.67 -0.09
C ASP A 288 12.15 -2.17 0.09
N VAL A 289 10.88 -2.56 -0.03
CA VAL A 289 10.48 -3.97 0.12
C VAL A 289 11.02 -4.84 -1.01
N ARG A 290 11.32 -4.26 -2.18
CA ARG A 290 11.84 -4.99 -3.34
C ARG A 290 13.14 -5.71 -3.00
N LEU A 291 14.01 -5.06 -2.23
CA LEU A 291 15.28 -5.64 -1.77
C LEU A 291 15.09 -6.93 -0.97
N LEU A 292 14.04 -7.00 -0.16
CA LEU A 292 13.70 -8.17 0.64
C LEU A 292 13.17 -9.31 -0.24
N VAL A 293 12.32 -8.98 -1.20
CA VAL A 293 11.76 -9.94 -2.17
C VAL A 293 12.86 -10.53 -3.04
N GLU A 294 13.78 -9.70 -3.55
CA GLU A 294 14.91 -10.14 -4.39
C GLU A 294 15.87 -11.09 -3.65
N HIS A 295 16.02 -10.90 -2.33
CA HIS A 295 16.80 -11.78 -1.46
C HIS A 295 16.02 -13.00 -0.95
N GLY A 296 14.77 -13.21 -1.40
CA GLY A 296 13.95 -14.36 -0.99
C GLY A 296 13.53 -14.32 0.49
N ILE A 297 13.38 -13.13 1.06
CA ILE A 297 12.96 -12.95 2.46
C ILE A 297 11.43 -12.99 2.54
N GLU A 298 10.89 -14.12 2.99
CA GLU A 298 9.45 -14.34 3.08
C GLU A 298 8.78 -13.66 4.28
N LYS A 299 9.54 -13.41 5.37
CA LYS A 299 9.01 -12.82 6.60
C LYS A 299 9.26 -11.32 6.60
N VAL A 300 8.25 -10.55 6.24
CA VAL A 300 8.32 -9.09 6.21
C VAL A 300 7.32 -8.50 7.20
N TYR A 301 7.78 -7.52 7.98
CA TYR A 301 6.99 -6.74 8.92
C TYR A 301 6.91 -5.29 8.44
N GLU A 302 5.71 -4.84 8.09
CA GLU A 302 5.45 -3.43 7.78
C GLU A 302 5.24 -2.63 9.07
N VAL A 303 6.03 -1.58 9.27
CA VAL A 303 5.89 -0.72 10.45
C VAL A 303 4.74 0.27 10.24
N MET A 304 3.67 0.07 11.00
CA MET A 304 2.49 0.92 10.98
C MET A 304 2.68 2.23 11.74
N ARG A 305 1.88 3.24 11.36
CA ARG A 305 1.83 4.58 11.97
C ARG A 305 1.37 4.47 13.42
N LEU A 306 1.72 5.46 14.25
CA LEU A 306 1.18 5.54 15.60
C LEU A 306 -0.31 5.84 15.56
N SER A 307 -1.07 5.25 16.48
CA SER A 307 -2.46 5.63 16.71
C SER A 307 -2.53 7.08 17.19
N GLN A 308 -3.73 7.68 17.14
CA GLN A 308 -3.92 9.05 17.65
C GLN A 308 -3.52 9.17 19.13
N ASP A 309 -3.85 8.17 19.94
CA ASP A 309 -3.51 8.17 21.37
C ASP A 309 -2.01 7.99 21.61
N GLU A 310 -1.36 7.11 20.86
CA GLU A 310 0.09 6.91 20.92
C GLU A 310 0.85 8.16 20.44
N ALA A 311 0.37 8.79 19.36
CA ALA A 311 0.93 10.01 18.82
C ALA A 311 0.80 11.17 19.80
N LEU A 312 -0.37 11.31 20.44
CA LEU A 312 -0.62 12.28 21.50
C LEU A 312 0.33 12.07 22.67
N TYR A 313 0.45 10.84 23.16
CA TYR A 313 1.34 10.53 24.27
C TYR A 313 2.81 10.86 23.94
N LEU A 314 3.30 10.43 22.77
CA LEU A 314 4.68 10.72 22.33
C LEU A 314 4.93 12.23 22.20
N PHE A 315 4.00 12.95 21.59
CA PHE A 315 4.11 14.40 21.40
C PHE A 315 4.11 15.13 22.75
N SER A 316 3.15 14.83 23.64
CA SER A 316 3.03 15.45 24.96
C SER A 316 4.28 15.27 25.80
N ARG A 317 4.83 14.06 25.81
CA ARG A 317 6.08 13.75 26.51
C ARG A 317 7.27 14.56 25.99
N LYS A 318 7.32 14.87 24.70
CA LYS A 318 8.41 15.67 24.10
C LYS A 318 8.18 17.18 24.26
N ALA A 319 6.92 17.64 24.19
CA ALA A 319 6.55 19.05 24.30
C ALA A 319 6.46 19.57 25.75
N PHE A 320 6.06 18.72 26.70
CA PHE A 320 5.81 19.12 28.10
C PHE A 320 6.69 18.41 29.12
N ARG A 321 7.35 17.28 28.76
CA ARG A 321 8.02 16.34 29.69
C ARG A 321 7.10 15.77 30.78
N LYS A 322 5.79 15.82 30.56
CA LYS A 322 4.77 15.22 31.41
C LYS A 322 3.85 14.36 30.55
N ASP A 323 3.13 13.47 31.20
CA ASP A 323 2.17 12.57 30.54
C ASP A 323 0.85 13.31 30.25
N ASP A 324 0.52 14.32 31.08
CA ASP A 324 -0.71 15.10 30.97
C ASP A 324 -0.54 16.37 30.14
N LEU A 325 -1.55 16.63 29.31
CA LEU A 325 -1.73 17.88 28.58
C LEU A 325 -2.38 18.93 29.47
N GLU A 326 -1.87 20.14 29.45
CA GLU A 326 -2.64 21.29 29.91
C GLU A 326 -3.82 21.49 28.95
N GLU A 327 -5.04 21.61 29.49
CA GLU A 327 -6.29 21.68 28.72
C GLU A 327 -6.26 22.78 27.64
N ASP A 328 -5.59 23.90 27.95
CA ASP A 328 -5.38 25.05 27.07
C ASP A 328 -4.51 24.76 25.82
N TYR A 329 -3.75 23.66 25.81
CA TYR A 329 -2.86 23.25 24.72
C TYR A 329 -3.39 22.04 23.93
N LEU A 330 -4.52 21.45 24.34
CA LEU A 330 -5.05 20.23 23.73
C LEU A 330 -5.36 20.40 22.23
N GLU A 331 -6.04 21.49 21.87
CA GLU A 331 -6.42 21.76 20.48
C GLU A 331 -5.18 22.01 19.59
N LEU A 332 -4.22 22.81 20.07
CA LEU A 332 -2.97 23.04 19.34
C LEU A 332 -2.17 21.75 19.18
N SER A 333 -2.12 20.92 20.22
CA SER A 333 -1.44 19.62 20.17
C SER A 333 -2.06 18.71 19.12
N LYS A 334 -3.40 18.64 19.04
CA LYS A 334 -4.11 17.90 17.99
C LYS A 334 -3.74 18.39 16.59
N ASN A 335 -3.58 19.70 16.38
CA ASN A 335 -3.16 20.24 15.09
C ASN A 335 -1.74 19.78 14.69
N PHE A 336 -0.78 19.81 15.62
CA PHE A 336 0.57 19.30 15.36
C PHE A 336 0.59 17.77 15.12
N ILE A 337 -0.25 17.02 15.83
CA ILE A 337 -0.36 15.56 15.66
C ILE A 337 -0.97 15.22 14.31
N ASN A 338 -2.04 15.93 13.92
CA ASN A 338 -2.66 15.79 12.61
C ASN A 338 -1.67 16.12 11.49
N TYR A 339 -0.91 17.20 11.63
CA TYR A 339 0.19 17.54 10.72
C TYR A 339 1.23 16.41 10.62
N ALA A 340 1.64 15.84 11.76
CA ALA A 340 2.63 14.77 11.78
C ALA A 340 2.10 13.43 11.21
N GLY A 341 0.78 13.23 11.13
CA GLY A 341 0.16 12.04 10.54
C GLY A 341 0.52 10.71 11.22
N GLY A 342 0.88 10.74 12.51
CA GLY A 342 1.32 9.55 13.25
C GLY A 342 2.77 9.11 12.97
N LEU A 343 3.58 9.96 12.31
CA LEU A 343 5.00 9.72 12.06
C LEU A 343 5.85 10.02 13.33
N PRO A 344 6.47 9.02 13.99
CA PRO A 344 7.16 9.21 15.28
C PRO A 344 8.26 10.29 15.24
N LEU A 345 9.04 10.32 14.16
CA LEU A 345 10.12 11.28 14.00
C LEU A 345 9.61 12.73 13.90
N ALA A 346 8.50 12.94 13.18
CA ALA A 346 7.88 14.26 13.07
C ALA A 346 7.36 14.72 14.44
N LEU A 347 6.63 13.85 15.14
CA LEU A 347 6.13 14.10 16.51
C LEU A 347 7.27 14.45 17.47
N LYS A 348 8.37 13.68 17.46
CA LYS A 348 9.56 13.94 18.29
C LYS A 348 10.20 15.29 17.95
N THR A 349 10.31 15.62 16.67
CA THR A 349 10.94 16.86 16.20
C THR A 349 10.11 18.08 16.58
N LEU A 350 8.81 18.05 16.28
CA LEU A 350 7.87 19.14 16.59
C LEU A 350 7.69 19.33 18.08
N GLY A 351 7.46 18.24 18.84
CA GLY A 351 7.32 18.32 20.30
C GLY A 351 8.58 18.90 20.96
N SER A 352 9.78 18.46 20.54
CA SER A 352 11.04 19.01 21.07
C SER A 352 11.24 20.48 20.67
N PHE A 353 10.82 20.86 19.47
CA PHE A 353 10.84 22.26 19.03
C PHE A 353 9.85 23.13 19.81
N LEU A 354 8.81 22.58 20.43
CA LEU A 354 7.81 23.36 21.18
C LEU A 354 8.08 23.41 22.69
N TYR A 355 9.03 22.62 23.18
CA TYR A 355 9.37 22.54 24.59
C TYR A 355 9.68 23.93 25.19
N LYS A 356 8.99 24.27 26.28
CA LYS A 356 9.07 25.55 27.01
C LYS A 356 8.66 26.82 26.23
N ARG A 357 8.03 26.68 25.06
CA ARG A 357 7.46 27.83 24.33
C ARG A 357 6.04 28.12 24.80
N SER A 358 5.67 29.40 24.71
CA SER A 358 4.34 29.91 25.01
C SER A 358 3.30 29.50 23.97
N ARG A 359 2.02 29.56 24.34
CA ARG A 359 0.89 29.27 23.43
C ARG A 359 0.90 30.09 22.14
N ASP A 360 1.28 31.36 22.20
CA ASP A 360 1.33 32.22 21.00
C ASP A 360 2.50 31.85 20.08
N GLU A 361 3.63 31.42 20.65
CA GLU A 361 4.73 30.85 19.88
C GLU A 361 4.35 29.50 19.23
N TRP A 362 3.50 28.70 19.88
CA TRP A 362 2.95 27.48 19.27
C TRP A 362 2.06 27.78 18.06
N LYS A 363 1.17 28.78 18.19
CA LYS A 363 0.36 29.24 17.05
C LYS A 363 1.23 29.74 15.91
N SER A 364 2.21 30.60 16.21
CA SER A 364 3.16 31.11 15.22
C SER A 364 4.00 29.99 14.58
N ALA A 365 4.38 28.97 15.34
CA ALA A 365 5.06 27.79 14.81
C ALA A 365 4.17 26.99 13.85
N LEU A 366 2.89 26.83 14.19
CA LEU A 366 1.91 26.16 13.31
C LEU A 366 1.69 26.98 12.03
N ASP A 367 1.55 28.31 12.13
CA ASP A 367 1.44 29.22 10.98
C ASP A 367 2.69 29.18 10.10
N LYS A 368 3.86 28.93 10.67
CA LYS A 368 5.08 28.71 9.90
C LYS A 368 5.04 27.39 9.14
N LEU A 369 4.53 26.31 9.75
CA LEU A 369 4.43 25.00 9.11
C LEU A 369 3.41 24.97 7.97
N THR A 370 2.35 25.77 8.04
CA THR A 370 1.41 25.89 6.90
C THR A 370 2.05 26.57 5.69
N GLN A 371 3.12 27.33 5.90
CA GLN A 371 3.85 27.99 4.82
C GLN A 371 5.02 27.16 4.30
N ALA A 372 5.76 26.46 5.16
CA ALA A 372 6.91 25.67 4.74
C ALA A 372 7.16 24.50 5.70
N PRO A 373 7.52 23.32 5.17
CA PRO A 373 7.76 22.15 6.00
C PRO A 373 8.97 22.35 6.91
N ASP A 374 8.98 21.65 8.04
CA ASP A 374 10.17 21.60 8.89
C ASP A 374 11.36 21.00 8.12
N ARG A 375 12.49 21.73 8.12
CA ARG A 375 13.69 21.34 7.36
C ARG A 375 14.21 19.96 7.71
N LYS A 376 14.16 19.55 8.99
CA LYS A 376 14.69 18.24 9.41
C LYS A 376 13.78 17.12 8.94
N ILE A 377 12.45 17.30 9.05
CA ILE A 377 11.47 16.36 8.55
C ILE A 377 11.61 16.22 7.03
N PHE A 378 11.65 17.35 6.32
CA PHE A 378 11.82 17.41 4.88
C PHE A 378 13.04 16.62 4.39
N GLN A 379 14.23 16.85 4.98
CA GLN A 379 15.46 16.16 4.56
C GLN A 379 15.39 14.63 4.75
N ILE A 380 14.77 14.16 5.83
CA ILE A 380 14.71 12.72 6.13
C ILE A 380 13.76 11.98 5.18
N LEU A 381 12.65 12.62 4.80
CA LEU A 381 11.73 12.07 3.81
C LEU A 381 12.33 12.11 2.40
N LYS A 382 13.05 13.19 2.08
CA LYS A 382 13.66 13.43 0.76
C LYS A 382 14.71 12.38 0.38
N ILE A 383 15.33 11.69 1.33
CA ILE A 383 16.27 10.58 1.06
C ILE A 383 15.64 9.53 0.12
N SER A 384 14.37 9.16 0.33
CA SER A 384 13.71 8.16 -0.53
C SER A 384 13.45 8.68 -1.95
N TYR A 385 13.19 9.99 -2.08
CA TYR A 385 13.00 10.66 -3.38
C TYR A 385 14.33 10.84 -4.13
N ASP A 386 15.41 11.20 -3.43
CA ASP A 386 16.72 11.42 -4.03
C ASP A 386 17.30 10.12 -4.63
N GLY A 387 16.92 8.95 -4.09
CA GLY A 387 17.27 7.63 -4.62
C GLY A 387 16.43 7.16 -5.81
N LEU A 388 15.46 7.95 -6.29
CA LEU A 388 14.67 7.63 -7.48
C LEU A 388 15.42 8.00 -8.77
N GLU A 389 15.11 7.30 -9.86
CA GLU A 389 15.52 7.70 -11.20
C GLU A 389 14.75 8.94 -11.67
N GLU A 390 15.30 9.70 -12.63
CA GLU A 390 14.70 10.96 -13.10
C GLU A 390 13.26 10.82 -13.59
N MET A 391 12.93 9.72 -14.27
CA MET A 391 11.56 9.46 -14.71
C MET A 391 10.62 9.15 -13.54
N GLN A 392 11.10 8.38 -12.56
CA GLN A 392 10.37 8.03 -11.35
C GLN A 392 10.09 9.27 -10.50
N LYS A 393 11.05 10.20 -10.42
CA LYS A 393 10.88 11.51 -9.77
C LYS A 393 9.77 12.32 -10.42
N LYS A 394 9.75 12.42 -11.75
CA LYS A 394 8.71 13.16 -12.49
C LYS A 394 7.32 12.57 -12.25
N ILE A 395 7.18 11.25 -12.34
CA ILE A 395 5.90 10.56 -12.08
C ILE A 395 5.47 10.76 -10.62
N PHE A 396 6.38 10.62 -9.65
CA PHE A 396 6.07 10.87 -8.25
C PHE A 396 5.55 12.28 -8.01
N LEU A 397 6.18 13.30 -8.60
CA LEU A 397 5.72 14.69 -8.49
C LEU A 397 4.35 14.91 -9.16
N ASP A 398 4.08 14.30 -10.32
CA ASP A 398 2.76 14.38 -10.97
C ASP A 398 1.67 13.76 -10.07
N VAL A 399 1.92 12.58 -9.52
CA VAL A 399 0.95 11.91 -8.63
C VAL A 399 0.73 12.74 -7.37
N ALA A 400 1.79 13.28 -6.76
CA ALA A 400 1.70 14.06 -5.53
C ALA A 400 1.02 15.42 -5.71
N CYS A 401 1.23 16.08 -6.84
CA CYS A 401 0.60 17.38 -7.15
C CYS A 401 -0.84 17.23 -7.61
N PHE A 402 -1.18 16.20 -8.40
CA PHE A 402 -2.42 16.17 -9.17
C PHE A 402 -3.36 15.02 -8.85
N HIS A 403 -2.84 13.86 -8.43
CA HIS A 403 -3.59 12.59 -8.49
C HIS A 403 -3.71 11.87 -7.14
N LYS A 404 -3.66 12.60 -6.02
CA LYS A 404 -3.92 12.01 -4.70
C LYS A 404 -5.39 11.57 -4.60
N SER A 405 -5.60 10.35 -4.14
CA SER A 405 -6.92 9.72 -3.96
C SER A 405 -7.67 9.49 -5.26
N TYR A 406 -6.97 9.36 -6.39
CA TYR A 406 -7.55 8.89 -7.66
C TYR A 406 -7.39 7.37 -7.78
N ASP A 407 -8.21 6.74 -8.62
CA ASP A 407 -8.07 5.33 -8.91
C ASP A 407 -6.70 5.04 -9.54
N LYS A 408 -6.06 3.95 -9.12
CA LYS A 408 -4.71 3.61 -9.57
C LYS A 408 -4.62 3.45 -11.09
N GLU A 409 -5.62 2.83 -11.70
CA GLU A 409 -5.59 2.53 -13.14
C GLU A 409 -5.86 3.77 -13.98
N GLU A 410 -6.76 4.64 -13.53
CA GLU A 410 -6.98 5.97 -14.14
C GLU A 410 -5.70 6.81 -14.14
N VAL A 411 -4.97 6.83 -13.02
CA VAL A 411 -3.70 7.57 -12.93
C VAL A 411 -2.64 7.00 -13.87
N ILE A 412 -2.57 5.68 -14.01
CA ILE A 412 -1.66 5.04 -14.96
C ILE A 412 -1.99 5.45 -16.38
N GLU A 413 -3.28 5.47 -16.75
CA GLU A 413 -3.72 5.87 -18.08
C GLU A 413 -3.43 7.34 -18.38
N ILE A 414 -3.67 8.26 -17.43
CA ILE A 414 -3.36 9.68 -17.59
C ILE A 414 -1.86 9.90 -17.81
N LEU A 415 -1.02 9.24 -17.00
CA LEU A 415 0.43 9.36 -17.10
C LEU A 415 0.98 8.73 -18.39
N ASP A 416 0.48 7.57 -18.81
CA ASP A 416 0.82 6.96 -20.11
C ASP A 416 0.39 7.87 -21.27
N SER A 417 -0.77 8.55 -21.14
CA SER A 417 -1.26 9.53 -22.10
C SER A 417 -0.40 10.79 -22.14
N CYS A 418 0.16 11.22 -20.99
CA CYS A 418 1.23 12.23 -20.91
C CYS A 418 2.57 11.75 -21.50
N GLY A 419 2.63 10.52 -22.02
CA GLY A 419 3.75 9.91 -22.73
C GLY A 419 4.92 9.54 -21.82
N PHE A 420 4.61 9.24 -20.56
CA PHE A 420 5.46 8.35 -19.77
C PHE A 420 5.35 6.92 -20.33
N VAL A 421 6.39 6.13 -20.09
CA VAL A 421 6.53 4.74 -20.55
C VAL A 421 6.77 3.87 -19.32
N GLY A 422 6.07 2.75 -19.22
CA GLY A 422 6.20 1.86 -18.07
C GLY A 422 5.66 2.47 -16.78
N THR A 423 4.65 3.34 -16.86
CA THR A 423 4.07 3.98 -15.68
C THR A 423 3.65 2.97 -14.62
N ARG A 424 3.03 1.86 -15.04
CA ARG A 424 2.63 0.78 -14.13
C ARG A 424 3.79 0.26 -13.28
N ILE A 425 4.95 -0.04 -13.88
CA ILE A 425 6.12 -0.51 -13.11
C ILE A 425 6.66 0.59 -12.20
N VAL A 426 6.69 1.84 -12.66
CA VAL A 426 7.14 2.97 -11.82
C VAL A 426 6.23 3.16 -10.60
N ILE A 427 4.90 3.12 -10.75
CA ILE A 427 3.96 3.21 -9.64
C ILE A 427 4.19 2.06 -8.64
N HIS A 428 4.45 0.84 -9.13
CA HIS A 428 4.82 -0.28 -8.28
C HIS A 428 6.12 -0.02 -7.51
N VAL A 429 7.17 0.49 -8.15
CA VAL A 429 8.44 0.86 -7.50
C VAL A 429 8.24 1.94 -6.42
N LEU A 430 7.39 2.93 -6.67
CA LEU A 430 7.09 3.97 -5.68
C LEU A 430 6.34 3.42 -4.45
N ILE A 431 5.48 2.41 -4.64
CA ILE A 431 4.84 1.69 -3.52
C ILE A 431 5.88 0.85 -2.78
N GLU A 432 6.74 0.12 -3.49
CA GLU A 432 7.81 -0.71 -2.90
C GLU A 432 8.76 0.11 -2.03
N LYS A 433 9.04 1.36 -2.43
CA LYS A 433 9.85 2.35 -1.68
C LYS A 433 9.08 3.11 -0.58
N SER A 434 7.84 2.71 -0.27
CA SER A 434 6.95 3.35 0.71
C SER A 434 6.68 4.85 0.46
N LEU A 435 6.73 5.31 -0.79
CA LEU A 435 6.39 6.69 -1.16
C LEU A 435 4.90 6.85 -1.48
N LEU A 436 4.27 5.79 -1.99
CA LEU A 436 2.84 5.68 -2.26
C LEU A 436 2.24 4.47 -1.52
N PHE A 437 0.94 4.48 -1.29
CA PHE A 437 0.18 3.33 -0.81
C PHE A 437 -1.17 3.22 -1.53
N ILE A 438 -1.75 2.02 -1.51
CA ILE A 438 -3.07 1.77 -2.09
C ILE A 438 -4.09 1.68 -0.94
N SER A 439 -5.18 2.44 -1.04
CA SER A 439 -6.30 2.37 -0.12
C SER A 439 -7.59 2.05 -0.88
N ASN A 440 -8.16 0.86 -0.63
CA ASN A 440 -9.34 0.26 -1.28
C ASN A 440 -9.25 0.01 -2.79
N THR A 441 -8.68 0.94 -3.56
CA THR A 441 -8.23 0.88 -4.98
C THR A 441 -7.45 2.13 -5.37
N HIS A 442 -7.54 3.19 -4.56
CA HIS A 442 -7.04 4.52 -4.87
C HIS A 442 -5.58 4.68 -4.44
N LEU A 443 -4.82 5.43 -5.23
CA LEU A 443 -3.47 5.85 -4.87
C LEU A 443 -3.54 6.91 -3.77
N SER A 444 -2.78 6.71 -2.72
CA SER A 444 -2.72 7.63 -1.59
C SER A 444 -1.29 7.88 -1.16
N ILE A 445 -1.08 9.05 -0.56
CA ILE A 445 0.23 9.60 -0.20
C ILE A 445 0.13 10.16 1.20
N HIS A 446 1.19 9.97 1.99
CA HIS A 446 1.25 10.52 3.33
C HIS A 446 1.36 12.04 3.23
N ASP A 447 0.62 12.78 4.04
CA ASP A 447 0.56 14.25 3.94
C ASP A 447 1.95 14.91 3.97
N LEU A 448 2.84 14.51 4.90
CA LEU A 448 4.24 14.96 4.90
C LEU A 448 5.08 14.56 3.67
N ILE A 449 4.80 13.43 3.01
CA ILE A 449 5.45 13.08 1.73
C ILE A 449 4.94 13.98 0.62
N GLN A 450 3.64 14.25 0.61
CA GLN A 450 3.02 15.13 -0.37
C GLN A 450 3.53 16.58 -0.20
N GLU A 451 3.60 17.06 1.04
CA GLU A 451 4.16 18.37 1.36
C GLU A 451 5.64 18.48 0.96
N MET A 452 6.42 17.40 1.14
CA MET A 452 7.78 17.32 0.61
C MET A 452 7.81 17.46 -0.91
N ALA A 453 6.91 16.80 -1.64
CA ALA A 453 6.82 16.92 -3.10
C ALA A 453 6.45 18.36 -3.52
N TRP A 454 5.49 18.98 -2.83
CA TRP A 454 5.10 20.37 -3.05
C TRP A 454 6.25 21.35 -2.83
N GLU A 455 7.01 21.16 -1.76
CA GLU A 455 8.18 21.99 -1.45
C GLU A 455 9.32 21.78 -2.47
N ILE A 456 9.50 20.56 -3.01
CA ILE A 456 10.44 20.31 -4.12
C ILE A 456 10.06 21.15 -5.35
N VAL A 457 8.78 21.15 -5.74
CA VAL A 457 8.33 21.96 -6.89
C VAL A 457 8.42 23.46 -6.59
N ARG A 458 8.13 23.87 -5.36
CA ARG A 458 8.28 25.28 -4.94
C ARG A 458 9.73 25.74 -5.00
N GLN A 459 10.69 24.86 -4.70
CA GLN A 459 12.14 25.14 -4.78
C GLN A 459 12.64 25.38 -6.21
N GLU A 460 11.89 24.97 -7.25
CA GLU A 460 12.23 25.28 -8.65
C GLU A 460 12.13 26.80 -8.92
N SER A 461 11.14 27.46 -8.32
CA SER A 461 10.97 28.92 -8.35
C SER A 461 10.15 29.37 -7.14
N PHE A 462 10.83 29.92 -6.13
CA PHE A 462 10.23 30.29 -4.86
C PHE A 462 9.19 31.42 -5.00
N ASP A 463 9.61 32.55 -5.57
CA ASP A 463 8.83 33.79 -5.59
C ASP A 463 7.81 33.84 -6.74
N GLU A 464 8.14 33.25 -7.89
CA GLU A 464 7.31 33.32 -9.10
C GLU A 464 6.77 31.92 -9.45
N PRO A 465 5.48 31.63 -9.22
CA PRO A 465 4.88 30.34 -9.56
C PRO A 465 4.98 30.02 -11.06
N GLY A 466 5.03 31.02 -11.94
CA GLY A 466 5.18 30.83 -13.39
C GLY A 466 6.48 30.12 -13.81
N GLY A 467 7.48 30.07 -12.93
CA GLY A 467 8.75 29.36 -13.13
C GLY A 467 8.77 27.90 -12.66
N ARG A 468 7.65 27.37 -12.11
CA ARG A 468 7.56 25.99 -11.60
C ARG A 468 7.05 25.03 -12.67
N SER A 469 7.39 23.75 -12.53
CA SER A 469 7.00 22.69 -13.46
C SER A 469 5.54 22.25 -13.31
N ARG A 470 4.97 22.35 -12.11
CA ARG A 470 3.61 21.92 -11.78
C ARG A 470 2.85 23.02 -11.07
N LEU A 471 1.60 23.24 -11.47
CA LEU A 471 0.69 24.17 -10.81
C LEU A 471 -0.61 23.44 -10.44
N TRP A 472 -0.91 23.41 -9.14
CA TRP A 472 -2.13 22.79 -8.59
C TRP A 472 -2.89 23.69 -7.60
N LEU A 473 -2.24 24.75 -7.08
CA LEU A 473 -2.87 25.70 -6.16
C LEU A 473 -3.68 26.73 -6.95
N HIS A 474 -4.95 26.92 -6.56
CA HIS A 474 -5.86 27.89 -7.18
C HIS A 474 -5.25 29.29 -7.25
N SER A 475 -4.71 29.80 -6.13
CA SER A 475 -4.10 31.13 -6.07
C SER A 475 -2.96 31.32 -7.08
N ASP A 476 -2.11 30.31 -7.22
CA ASP A 476 -0.93 30.34 -8.06
C ASP A 476 -1.33 30.25 -9.54
N ILE A 477 -2.29 29.38 -9.86
CA ILE A 477 -2.83 29.23 -11.22
C ILE A 477 -3.51 30.53 -11.66
N VAL A 478 -4.37 31.11 -10.82
CA VAL A 478 -5.05 32.38 -11.11
C VAL A 478 -4.01 33.50 -11.28
N HIS A 479 -2.99 33.57 -10.43
CA HIS A 479 -1.91 34.56 -10.57
C HIS A 479 -1.19 34.43 -11.91
N VAL A 480 -0.73 33.21 -12.25
CA VAL A 480 0.04 32.94 -13.46
C VAL A 480 -0.76 33.20 -14.74
N LEU A 481 -2.02 32.76 -14.78
CA LEU A 481 -2.87 32.88 -15.96
C LEU A 481 -3.47 34.28 -16.15
N THR A 482 -3.70 35.01 -15.06
CA THR A 482 -4.17 36.41 -15.14
C THR A 482 -3.04 37.35 -15.55
N ASN A 483 -1.84 37.17 -14.99
CA ASN A 483 -0.70 38.08 -15.20
C ASN A 483 0.22 37.66 -16.35
N ASN A 484 -0.02 36.51 -17.00
CA ASN A 484 0.81 35.97 -18.08
C ASN A 484 2.30 35.84 -17.69
N THR A 485 2.55 35.38 -16.46
CA THR A 485 3.90 35.13 -15.92
C THR A 485 4.40 33.72 -16.20
N GLY A 486 3.55 32.86 -16.77
CA GLY A 486 3.90 31.48 -17.11
C GLY A 486 5.08 31.38 -18.07
N THR A 487 5.95 30.40 -17.82
CA THR A 487 7.18 30.18 -18.59
C THR A 487 7.18 28.79 -19.25
N GLU A 488 8.23 28.49 -20.03
CA GLU A 488 8.44 27.16 -20.60
C GLU A 488 8.74 26.06 -19.57
N ALA A 489 8.92 26.41 -18.29
CA ALA A 489 9.15 25.44 -17.22
C ALA A 489 7.91 24.60 -16.92
N ILE A 490 6.71 25.17 -17.10
CA ILE A 490 5.44 24.53 -16.74
C ILE A 490 5.19 23.33 -17.66
N GLU A 491 5.12 22.14 -17.05
CA GLU A 491 4.78 20.87 -17.71
C GLU A 491 3.33 20.44 -17.41
N GLY A 492 2.73 20.86 -16.30
CA GLY A 492 1.36 20.47 -15.92
C GLY A 492 0.58 21.52 -15.12
N ILE A 493 -0.69 21.68 -15.43
CA ILE A 493 -1.65 22.54 -14.71
C ILE A 493 -2.93 21.73 -14.44
N VAL A 494 -3.31 21.61 -13.17
CA VAL A 494 -4.55 20.95 -12.76
C VAL A 494 -5.32 21.86 -11.79
N LEU A 495 -6.52 22.28 -12.21
CA LEU A 495 -7.43 23.11 -11.45
C LEU A 495 -8.80 22.41 -11.39
N CYS A 496 -9.11 21.78 -10.26
CA CYS A 496 -10.40 21.15 -10.03
C CYS A 496 -11.16 21.89 -8.92
N LEU A 497 -12.15 22.70 -9.31
CA LEU A 497 -12.96 23.45 -8.35
C LEU A 497 -14.19 22.65 -7.94
N ARG A 498 -14.54 22.71 -6.66
CA ARG A 498 -15.76 22.08 -6.14
C ARG A 498 -17.01 22.85 -6.55
N GLU A 499 -16.90 24.17 -6.56
CA GLU A 499 -17.97 25.08 -6.93
C GLU A 499 -17.60 25.78 -8.23
N PHE A 500 -18.62 26.14 -8.99
CA PHE A 500 -18.44 26.84 -10.26
C PHE A 500 -17.98 28.27 -10.02
N GLU A 501 -16.85 28.65 -10.63
CA GLU A 501 -16.27 30.00 -10.51
C GLU A 501 -16.17 30.69 -11.89
N ALA A 502 -16.37 32.01 -11.90
CA ALA A 502 -16.14 32.84 -13.07
C ALA A 502 -14.81 33.59 -12.93
N ALA A 503 -13.91 33.43 -13.89
CA ALA A 503 -12.59 34.07 -13.88
C ALA A 503 -12.28 34.84 -15.16
N HIS A 504 -11.29 35.74 -15.05
CA HIS A 504 -10.79 36.55 -16.16
C HIS A 504 -9.30 36.29 -16.32
N TRP A 505 -8.94 35.47 -17.30
CA TRP A 505 -7.54 35.16 -17.59
C TRP A 505 -7.05 35.92 -18.82
N ASN A 506 -5.73 36.10 -18.91
CA ASN A 506 -5.13 36.68 -20.08
C ASN A 506 -5.27 35.70 -21.26
N PRO A 507 -5.89 36.10 -22.40
CA PRO A 507 -6.04 35.21 -23.56
C PRO A 507 -4.72 34.69 -24.15
N GLU A 508 -3.60 35.33 -23.83
CA GLU A 508 -2.25 34.96 -24.30
C GLU A 508 -1.43 34.20 -23.24
N ALA A 509 -2.03 33.83 -22.10
CA ALA A 509 -1.35 33.20 -20.96
C ALA A 509 -0.56 31.92 -21.34
N PHE A 510 -1.09 31.12 -22.26
CA PHE A 510 -0.48 29.85 -22.66
C PHE A 510 0.63 29.99 -23.73
N THR A 511 0.89 31.20 -24.24
CA THR A 511 1.79 31.42 -25.39
C THR A 511 3.23 31.00 -25.09
N LYS A 512 3.70 31.18 -23.84
CA LYS A 512 5.08 30.87 -23.43
C LYS A 512 5.27 29.45 -22.88
N MET A 513 4.18 28.70 -22.63
CA MET A 513 4.20 27.40 -21.96
C MET A 513 4.42 26.24 -22.94
N CYS A 514 5.51 26.28 -23.70
CA CYS A 514 5.75 25.35 -24.81
C CYS A 514 6.08 23.90 -24.39
N LYS A 515 6.23 23.62 -23.08
CA LYS A 515 6.44 22.27 -22.52
C LYS A 515 5.22 21.72 -21.78
N LEU A 516 4.10 22.44 -21.77
CA LEU A 516 2.86 22.02 -21.10
C LEU A 516 2.31 20.75 -21.77
N LYS A 517 2.17 19.68 -21.00
CA LYS A 517 1.68 18.36 -21.43
C LYS A 517 0.31 18.02 -20.86
N LEU A 518 0.07 18.38 -19.60
CA LEU A 518 -1.17 18.11 -18.87
C LEU A 518 -1.90 19.41 -18.56
N LEU A 519 -3.12 19.55 -19.04
CA LEU A 519 -4.02 20.66 -18.68
C LEU A 519 -5.38 20.10 -18.29
N LYS A 520 -5.76 20.28 -17.02
CA LYS A 520 -7.08 19.90 -16.49
C LYS A 520 -7.72 21.09 -15.78
N ILE A 521 -8.87 21.56 -16.25
CA ILE A 521 -9.60 22.71 -15.70
C ILE A 521 -11.09 22.37 -15.58
N ASN A 522 -11.54 22.19 -14.33
CA ASN A 522 -12.91 21.78 -14.03
C ASN A 522 -13.68 22.86 -13.25
N ASN A 523 -14.96 23.04 -13.60
CA ASN A 523 -15.90 23.97 -12.96
C ASN A 523 -15.46 25.45 -13.01
N LEU A 524 -14.83 25.87 -14.11
CA LEU A 524 -14.41 27.25 -14.31
C LEU A 524 -14.93 27.82 -15.63
N SER A 525 -15.64 28.95 -15.56
CA SER A 525 -16.07 29.69 -16.73
C SER A 525 -15.24 30.95 -16.94
N LEU A 526 -14.76 31.12 -18.17
CA LEU A 526 -14.05 32.32 -18.59
C LEU A 526 -14.93 33.18 -19.48
N SER A 527 -14.78 34.49 -19.37
CA SER A 527 -15.43 35.45 -20.27
C SER A 527 -14.81 35.46 -21.67
N LEU A 528 -13.49 35.25 -21.76
CA LEU A 528 -12.74 35.14 -23.00
C LEU A 528 -11.91 33.86 -22.96
N GLY A 529 -11.91 33.12 -24.07
CA GLY A 529 -11.05 31.95 -24.19
C GLY A 529 -9.63 32.23 -24.64
N PRO A 530 -8.76 31.22 -24.59
CA PRO A 530 -7.37 31.36 -24.96
C PRO A 530 -7.23 31.58 -26.47
N LYS A 531 -6.36 32.52 -26.87
CA LYS A 531 -5.97 32.72 -28.28
C LYS A 531 -4.99 31.66 -28.77
N TYR A 532 -4.26 31.04 -27.84
CA TYR A 532 -3.23 30.05 -28.14
C TYR A 532 -3.30 28.90 -27.14
N LEU A 533 -3.08 27.68 -27.63
CA LEU A 533 -2.83 26.49 -26.81
C LEU A 533 -1.54 25.83 -27.31
N PRO A 534 -0.69 25.29 -26.42
CA PRO A 534 0.60 24.76 -26.80
C PRO A 534 0.47 23.37 -27.43
N ASN A 535 1.14 23.17 -28.58
CA ASN A 535 1.12 21.90 -29.32
C ASN A 535 1.85 20.74 -28.60
N SER A 536 2.51 21.02 -27.47
CA SER A 536 3.10 20.02 -26.58
C SER A 536 2.07 19.27 -25.74
N LEU A 537 0.81 19.72 -25.72
CA LEU A 537 -0.26 19.08 -24.96
C LEU A 537 -0.47 17.63 -25.36
N ARG A 538 -0.63 16.79 -24.33
CA ARG A 538 -0.84 15.35 -24.43
C ARG A 538 -2.14 14.93 -23.78
N PHE A 539 -2.55 15.64 -22.73
CA PHE A 539 -3.83 15.49 -22.06
C PHE A 539 -4.47 16.87 -21.87
N LEU A 540 -5.68 17.04 -22.40
CA LEU A 540 -6.47 18.27 -22.26
C LEU A 540 -7.88 17.93 -21.78
N GLU A 541 -8.20 18.34 -20.56
CA GLU A 541 -9.55 18.30 -19.99
C GLU A 541 -9.94 19.72 -19.57
N TRP A 542 -10.99 20.27 -20.16
CA TRP A 542 -11.44 21.63 -19.85
C TRP A 542 -12.96 21.72 -19.92
N SER A 543 -13.61 21.51 -18.79
CA SER A 543 -15.06 21.69 -18.69
C SER A 543 -15.43 23.16 -18.83
N TRP A 544 -16.59 23.45 -19.44
CA TRP A 544 -17.07 24.82 -19.65
C TRP A 544 -16.14 25.68 -20.51
N TYR A 545 -15.47 25.07 -21.48
CA TYR A 545 -14.55 25.78 -22.36
C TYR A 545 -15.27 26.97 -23.05
N PRO A 546 -14.69 28.19 -22.94
CA PRO A 546 -15.43 29.42 -23.22
C PRO A 546 -15.54 29.76 -24.71
N SER A 547 -14.70 29.16 -25.57
CA SER A 547 -14.66 29.49 -27.00
C SER A 547 -15.49 28.55 -27.84
N LYS A 548 -15.91 29.05 -29.00
CA LYS A 548 -16.68 28.30 -30.01
C LYS A 548 -15.90 27.20 -30.72
N CYS A 549 -14.59 27.35 -30.81
CA CYS A 549 -13.67 26.36 -31.38
C CYS A 549 -12.31 26.43 -30.71
N LEU A 550 -11.46 25.42 -30.92
CA LEU A 550 -10.07 25.45 -30.51
C LEU A 550 -9.24 26.42 -31.39
N PRO A 551 -8.15 26.99 -30.87
CA PRO A 551 -7.32 27.93 -31.62
C PRO A 551 -6.86 27.36 -32.97
N PRO A 552 -6.91 28.13 -34.07
CA PRO A 552 -6.54 27.62 -35.41
C PRO A 552 -5.11 27.05 -35.49
N SER A 553 -4.17 27.63 -34.75
CA SER A 553 -2.76 27.21 -34.69
C SER A 553 -2.53 25.93 -33.88
N PHE A 554 -3.55 25.42 -33.18
CA PHE A 554 -3.44 24.24 -32.34
C PHE A 554 -3.40 22.97 -33.18
N GLN A 555 -2.26 22.30 -33.18
CA GLN A 555 -1.92 21.08 -33.93
C GLN A 555 -1.11 20.12 -33.04
N PRO A 556 -1.70 19.58 -31.97
CA PRO A 556 -0.98 18.72 -31.03
C PRO A 556 -0.90 17.28 -31.57
N ASN A 557 0.16 16.98 -32.31
CA ASN A 557 0.37 15.64 -32.90
C ASN A 557 0.49 14.53 -31.83
N GLU A 558 0.86 14.90 -30.60
CA GLU A 558 1.09 14.01 -29.46
C GLU A 558 -0.09 13.96 -28.48
N LEU A 559 -1.23 14.60 -28.82
CA LEU A 559 -2.42 14.57 -27.97
C LEU A 559 -2.98 13.16 -27.90
N ALA A 560 -3.15 12.64 -26.69
CA ALA A 560 -3.74 11.34 -26.42
C ALA A 560 -5.19 11.44 -25.95
N GLN A 561 -5.54 12.49 -25.20
CA GLN A 561 -6.90 12.67 -24.66
C GLN A 561 -7.35 14.13 -24.75
N LEU A 562 -8.60 14.31 -25.21
CA LEU A 562 -9.27 15.59 -25.32
C LEU A 562 -10.67 15.51 -24.71
N SER A 563 -10.92 16.26 -23.64
CA SER A 563 -12.25 16.38 -23.03
C SER A 563 -12.61 17.86 -22.88
N LEU A 564 -13.72 18.29 -23.48
CA LEU A 564 -14.24 19.65 -23.42
C LEU A 564 -15.73 19.62 -23.06
N GLN A 565 -16.07 18.95 -21.97
CA GLN A 565 -17.46 18.79 -21.52
C GLN A 565 -18.14 20.14 -21.20
N HIS A 566 -19.47 20.21 -21.34
CA HIS A 566 -20.26 21.41 -20.99
C HIS A 566 -19.79 22.71 -21.69
N SER A 567 -19.11 22.60 -22.83
CA SER A 567 -18.44 23.74 -23.47
C SER A 567 -19.33 24.50 -24.44
N LYS A 568 -18.96 25.74 -24.75
CA LYS A 568 -19.62 26.60 -25.75
C LYS A 568 -19.19 26.31 -27.19
N ILE A 569 -18.61 25.13 -27.42
CA ILE A 569 -18.06 24.74 -28.72
C ILE A 569 -19.20 24.47 -29.69
N ASP A 570 -19.13 25.08 -30.88
CA ASP A 570 -20.05 24.81 -31.98
C ASP A 570 -19.41 23.99 -33.12
N HIS A 571 -18.08 24.05 -33.24
CA HIS A 571 -17.25 23.15 -34.06
C HIS A 571 -15.86 23.04 -33.44
N LEU A 572 -15.28 21.83 -33.41
CA LEU A 572 -14.02 21.58 -32.69
C LEU A 572 -12.83 22.34 -33.30
N TRP A 573 -12.66 22.27 -34.62
CA TRP A 573 -11.67 23.01 -35.41
C TRP A 573 -12.05 23.03 -36.90
N ASN A 574 -11.39 23.90 -37.66
CA ASN A 574 -11.52 23.95 -39.12
C ASN A 574 -10.36 23.23 -39.83
N GLY A 575 -10.69 22.49 -40.88
CA GLY A 575 -9.72 21.72 -41.68
C GLY A 575 -9.34 20.37 -41.06
N ILE A 576 -8.45 19.65 -41.77
CA ILE A 576 -7.93 18.35 -41.34
C ILE A 576 -6.82 18.57 -40.30
N LYS A 577 -6.87 17.80 -39.22
CA LYS A 577 -5.85 17.76 -38.15
C LYS A 577 -5.27 16.35 -38.11
N TYR A 578 -3.95 16.24 -37.95
CA TYR A 578 -3.26 14.96 -37.87
C TYR A 578 -2.87 14.65 -36.42
N MET A 579 -3.77 14.02 -35.65
CA MET A 579 -3.52 13.64 -34.25
C MET A 579 -3.42 12.12 -34.11
N VAL A 580 -2.30 11.57 -34.54
CA VAL A 580 -2.07 10.12 -34.68
C VAL A 580 -2.14 9.37 -33.35
N LYS A 581 -1.89 10.05 -32.22
CA LYS A 581 -1.88 9.43 -30.89
C LYS A 581 -3.18 9.59 -30.12
N LEU A 582 -4.18 10.25 -30.70
CA LEU A 582 -5.43 10.56 -30.03
C LEU A 582 -6.23 9.27 -29.79
N LYS A 583 -6.53 8.98 -28.53
CA LYS A 583 -7.26 7.79 -28.08
C LYS A 583 -8.69 8.12 -27.68
N SER A 584 -8.95 9.33 -27.19
CA SER A 584 -10.28 9.71 -26.73
C SER A 584 -10.60 11.19 -27.01
N ILE A 585 -11.82 11.42 -27.49
CA ILE A 585 -12.46 12.74 -27.52
C ILE A 585 -13.80 12.67 -26.78
N ASP A 586 -13.99 13.59 -25.85
CA ASP A 586 -15.23 13.75 -25.11
C ASP A 586 -15.72 15.21 -25.20
N LEU A 587 -16.84 15.41 -25.90
CA LEU A 587 -17.54 16.69 -26.00
C LEU A 587 -18.95 16.57 -25.42
N SER A 588 -19.12 15.72 -24.41
CA SER A 588 -20.41 15.53 -23.75
C SER A 588 -20.93 16.83 -23.12
N TYR A 589 -22.25 16.96 -23.12
CA TYR A 589 -23.04 18.10 -22.68
C TYR A 589 -22.71 19.46 -23.36
N SER A 590 -22.09 19.45 -24.55
CA SER A 590 -21.89 20.66 -25.36
C SER A 590 -23.09 20.96 -26.26
N GLU A 591 -24.06 21.69 -25.72
CA GLU A 591 -25.35 21.99 -26.37
C GLU A 591 -25.24 22.76 -27.70
N ASN A 592 -24.14 23.48 -27.94
CA ASN A 592 -23.97 24.31 -29.14
C ASN A 592 -23.32 23.55 -30.30
N LEU A 593 -22.97 22.27 -30.14
CA LEU A 593 -22.16 21.52 -31.11
C LEU A 593 -22.93 21.29 -32.41
N THR A 594 -22.62 22.02 -33.46
CA THR A 594 -23.34 21.91 -34.76
C THR A 594 -22.67 20.94 -35.73
N ARG A 595 -21.36 20.66 -35.56
CA ARG A 595 -20.55 19.88 -36.50
C ARG A 595 -19.53 18.99 -35.80
N THR A 596 -19.36 17.77 -36.29
CA THR A 596 -18.26 16.88 -35.88
C THR A 596 -16.96 17.17 -36.63
N PRO A 597 -15.79 16.89 -36.03
CA PRO A 597 -14.52 16.88 -36.76
C PRO A 597 -14.48 15.76 -37.81
N ASP A 598 -13.61 15.86 -38.81
CA ASP A 598 -13.38 14.80 -39.81
C ASP A 598 -12.64 13.61 -39.16
N PHE A 599 -13.19 12.40 -39.26
CA PHE A 599 -12.65 11.20 -38.60
C PHE A 599 -11.72 10.34 -39.46
N THR A 600 -11.46 10.73 -40.72
CA THR A 600 -10.76 9.87 -41.72
C THR A 600 -9.37 9.36 -41.34
N GLU A 601 -8.70 9.99 -40.38
CA GLU A 601 -7.32 9.66 -39.99
C GLU A 601 -7.21 9.20 -38.51
N PHE A 602 -8.32 8.99 -37.79
CA PHE A 602 -8.29 8.43 -36.44
C PHE A 602 -8.49 6.91 -36.47
N PHE A 603 -7.52 6.18 -35.95
CA PHE A 603 -7.58 4.73 -35.76
C PHE A 603 -7.73 4.42 -34.28
N GLU A 604 -8.74 3.62 -33.90
CA GLU A 604 -8.93 3.09 -32.54
C GLU A 604 -9.25 4.12 -31.43
N ALA A 605 -9.82 5.27 -31.76
CA ALA A 605 -10.23 6.27 -30.77
C ALA A 605 -11.70 6.10 -30.30
N PHE A 606 -11.93 6.47 -29.04
CA PHE A 606 -13.25 6.60 -28.40
C PHE A 606 -13.81 8.01 -28.57
N PHE A 607 -15.08 8.12 -28.91
CA PHE A 607 -15.74 9.41 -29.09
C PHE A 607 -17.08 9.47 -28.37
N ASN A 608 -17.27 10.48 -27.51
CA ASN A 608 -18.55 10.79 -26.89
C ASN A 608 -19.04 12.18 -27.32
N PHE A 609 -20.25 12.23 -27.88
CA PHE A 609 -20.91 13.48 -28.29
C PHE A 609 -22.36 13.52 -27.81
N THR A 610 -22.81 14.72 -27.44
CA THR A 610 -24.23 15.03 -27.21
C THR A 610 -24.61 16.20 -28.11
N ALA A 611 -25.81 16.15 -28.69
CA ALA A 611 -26.43 17.19 -29.49
C ALA A 611 -25.66 17.69 -30.74
N VAL A 612 -25.29 16.80 -31.69
CA VAL A 612 -24.78 17.24 -33.01
C VAL A 612 -25.94 17.45 -34.01
N GLU A 613 -26.06 18.65 -34.60
CA GLU A 613 -27.10 18.92 -35.61
C GLU A 613 -26.84 18.31 -37.00
N GLN A 614 -25.56 18.16 -37.41
CA GLN A 614 -25.18 17.63 -38.73
C GLN A 614 -23.90 16.77 -38.66
N MET A 615 -23.96 15.51 -39.11
CA MET A 615 -22.76 14.73 -39.44
C MET A 615 -22.37 14.91 -40.93
N PRO A 616 -21.10 15.22 -41.25
CA PRO A 616 -20.62 15.25 -42.62
C PRO A 616 -20.72 13.88 -43.29
N SER A 617 -21.21 13.80 -44.53
CA SER A 617 -21.28 12.55 -45.29
C SER A 617 -19.91 11.91 -45.56
N SER A 618 -18.83 12.70 -45.51
CA SER A 618 -17.44 12.23 -45.60
C SER A 618 -17.02 11.33 -44.42
N ASN A 619 -17.63 11.51 -43.25
CA ASN A 619 -17.25 10.79 -42.03
C ASN A 619 -17.80 9.35 -41.98
N ILE A 620 -18.82 9.06 -42.78
CA ILE A 620 -19.51 7.77 -42.79
C ILE A 620 -18.57 6.61 -43.12
N HIS A 621 -17.64 6.82 -44.06
CA HIS A 621 -16.68 5.79 -44.47
C HIS A 621 -15.55 5.60 -43.46
N SER A 622 -15.23 6.64 -42.68
CA SER A 622 -14.20 6.60 -41.63
C SER A 622 -14.68 6.05 -40.30
N MET A 623 -16.00 5.91 -40.08
CA MET A 623 -16.53 5.35 -38.83
C MET A 623 -16.12 3.88 -38.60
N ALA A 624 -15.78 3.14 -39.66
CA ALA A 624 -15.40 1.72 -39.56
C ALA A 624 -14.11 1.46 -38.73
N SER A 625 -13.25 2.47 -38.53
CA SER A 625 -12.02 2.37 -37.73
C SER A 625 -12.20 2.75 -36.25
N LEU A 626 -13.41 3.14 -35.85
CA LEU A 626 -13.73 3.53 -34.48
C LEU A 626 -13.94 2.31 -33.57
N LYS A 627 -13.51 2.42 -32.31
CA LYS A 627 -13.72 1.36 -31.31
C LYS A 627 -15.13 1.43 -30.73
N GLU A 628 -15.58 2.64 -30.42
CA GLU A 628 -16.87 2.93 -29.80
C GLU A 628 -17.28 4.38 -30.07
N LEU A 629 -18.58 4.60 -30.25
CA LEU A 629 -19.18 5.90 -30.49
C LEU A 629 -20.52 5.98 -29.75
N ASP A 630 -20.60 6.91 -28.80
CA ASP A 630 -21.83 7.25 -28.09
C ASP A 630 -22.45 8.53 -28.69
N MET A 631 -23.68 8.39 -29.20
CA MET A 631 -24.51 9.46 -29.75
C MET A 631 -25.85 9.59 -29.02
N SER A 632 -26.01 8.97 -27.86
CA SER A 632 -27.27 8.87 -27.11
C SER A 632 -27.91 10.23 -26.81
N GLY A 633 -27.11 11.31 -26.72
CA GLY A 633 -27.57 12.68 -26.51
C GLY A 633 -27.87 13.52 -27.76
N ILE A 634 -27.91 12.94 -28.96
CA ILE A 634 -28.08 13.70 -30.21
C ILE A 634 -29.56 13.83 -30.63
N SER A 635 -30.05 15.06 -30.83
CA SER A 635 -31.36 15.36 -31.44
C SER A 635 -31.19 15.73 -32.92
N MET A 636 -30.92 14.75 -33.79
CA MET A 636 -30.81 14.98 -35.24
C MET A 636 -32.19 15.02 -35.90
N ARG A 637 -32.39 15.96 -36.84
CA ARG A 637 -33.61 16.06 -37.66
C ARG A 637 -33.70 14.98 -38.76
N ASP A 638 -32.57 14.46 -39.25
CA ASP A 638 -32.50 13.43 -40.31
C ASP A 638 -31.33 12.44 -40.09
N PRO A 639 -31.48 11.14 -40.37
CA PRO A 639 -30.37 10.17 -40.33
C PRO A 639 -29.42 10.28 -41.54
N PRO A 640 -28.09 10.05 -41.36
CA PRO A 640 -27.13 10.00 -42.45
C PRO A 640 -27.50 8.83 -43.36
N SER A 641 -27.46 9.08 -44.66
CA SER A 641 -27.94 8.19 -45.72
C SER A 641 -27.14 6.89 -45.89
N SER A 642 -26.11 6.68 -45.07
CA SER A 642 -25.36 5.44 -44.95
C SER A 642 -24.66 5.42 -43.58
N LEU A 643 -24.86 4.39 -42.76
CA LEU A 643 -24.02 4.11 -41.60
C LEU A 643 -23.27 2.81 -41.90
N VAL A 644 -21.95 2.82 -41.75
CA VAL A 644 -21.11 1.62 -41.85
C VAL A 644 -21.09 0.96 -40.46
N PRO A 645 -21.15 -0.38 -40.33
CA PRO A 645 -21.24 -1.02 -39.02
C PRO A 645 -19.92 -0.87 -38.23
N VAL A 646 -19.95 -0.06 -37.17
CA VAL A 646 -18.95 0.00 -36.09
C VAL A 646 -19.32 -1.05 -35.04
N LYS A 647 -18.34 -1.62 -34.31
CA LYS A 647 -18.57 -2.76 -33.40
C LYS A 647 -19.54 -2.44 -32.25
N ASN A 648 -19.45 -1.24 -31.66
CA ASN A 648 -20.31 -0.75 -30.58
C ASN A 648 -20.79 0.66 -30.96
N ILE A 649 -22.07 0.82 -31.31
CA ILE A 649 -22.71 2.13 -31.59
C ILE A 649 -23.94 2.24 -30.71
N GLU A 650 -24.05 3.32 -29.95
CA GLU A 650 -25.29 3.73 -29.30
C GLU A 650 -25.94 4.88 -30.07
N LEU A 651 -27.16 4.67 -30.58
CA LEU A 651 -27.90 5.63 -31.41
C LEU A 651 -28.93 6.42 -30.59
N PRO A 652 -29.32 7.62 -31.05
CA PRO A 652 -30.44 8.35 -30.46
C PRO A 652 -31.75 7.55 -30.45
N ARG A 653 -32.49 7.59 -29.35
CA ARG A 653 -33.82 6.94 -29.20
C ARG A 653 -34.79 7.29 -30.35
N SER A 654 -34.67 8.49 -30.92
CA SER A 654 -35.49 8.99 -32.04
C SER A 654 -35.29 8.26 -33.37
N TRP A 655 -34.23 7.46 -33.53
CA TRP A 655 -33.89 6.78 -34.78
C TRP A 655 -34.25 5.30 -34.82
N HIS A 656 -34.62 4.71 -33.69
CA HIS A 656 -35.07 3.31 -33.63
C HIS A 656 -36.33 3.06 -34.50
N SER A 657 -37.08 4.11 -34.84
CA SER A 657 -38.23 4.08 -35.75
C SER A 657 -37.89 4.16 -37.26
N PHE A 658 -36.70 4.63 -37.64
CA PHE A 658 -36.30 4.81 -39.04
C PHE A 658 -35.55 3.59 -39.61
N PHE A 659 -34.79 2.86 -38.80
CA PHE A 659 -34.08 1.66 -39.22
C PHE A 659 -34.95 0.39 -39.24
N THR A 660 -36.25 0.51 -38.98
CA THR A 660 -37.20 -0.62 -38.96
C THR A 660 -37.78 -0.98 -40.33
N PHE A 661 -37.53 -0.22 -41.40
CA PHE A 661 -38.02 -0.56 -42.75
C PHE A 661 -37.02 -0.20 -43.87
N GLY A 662 -36.07 -1.09 -44.15
CA GLY A 662 -35.36 -1.13 -45.43
C GLY A 662 -33.85 -1.34 -45.30
N LEU A 663 -33.37 -2.42 -45.94
CA LEU A 663 -31.95 -2.80 -46.09
C LEU A 663 -31.27 -3.53 -44.92
N PHE A 664 -31.94 -4.55 -44.37
CA PHE A 664 -31.23 -5.79 -44.05
C PHE A 664 -31.48 -6.80 -45.18
N PRO A 665 -30.46 -7.36 -45.83
CA PRO A 665 -30.66 -8.55 -46.66
C PRO A 665 -31.34 -9.61 -45.80
N ARG A 666 -32.57 -9.97 -46.17
CA ARG A 666 -33.28 -11.14 -45.66
C ARG A 666 -32.45 -12.39 -45.96
N LYS A 667 -31.54 -12.75 -45.06
CA LYS A 667 -30.99 -14.10 -44.82
C LYS A 667 -29.86 -14.01 -43.79
N ASN A 668 -30.22 -14.13 -42.52
CA ASN A 668 -29.42 -14.85 -41.54
C ASN A 668 -30.38 -15.39 -40.47
N PRO A 669 -30.66 -16.70 -40.44
CA PRO A 669 -31.45 -17.32 -39.40
C PRO A 669 -30.48 -17.87 -38.35
N HIS A 670 -29.96 -17.01 -37.47
CA HIS A 670 -29.30 -17.49 -36.26
C HIS A 670 -29.77 -16.66 -35.06
N PRO A 671 -30.38 -17.28 -34.04
CA PRO A 671 -30.72 -16.58 -32.81
C PRO A 671 -29.42 -16.19 -32.11
N VAL A 672 -29.31 -14.93 -31.68
CA VAL A 672 -28.27 -14.52 -30.72
C VAL A 672 -28.54 -15.30 -29.44
N SER A 673 -27.69 -16.26 -29.11
CA SER A 673 -27.75 -16.99 -27.86
C SER A 673 -27.17 -16.10 -26.75
N LEU A 674 -28.02 -15.51 -25.91
CA LEU A 674 -27.62 -15.10 -24.57
C LEU A 674 -27.24 -16.36 -23.80
N GLU A 675 -25.94 -16.54 -23.53
CA GLU A 675 -25.43 -17.49 -22.56
C GLU A 675 -24.85 -16.69 -21.39
N ILE A 676 -25.47 -16.81 -20.21
CA ILE A 676 -24.93 -16.23 -18.98
C ILE A 676 -23.65 -17.00 -18.60
N PRO A 677 -22.52 -16.33 -18.28
CA PRO A 677 -21.26 -16.97 -17.93
C PRO A 677 -21.40 -17.93 -16.73
N HIS A 678 -20.58 -19.00 -16.69
CA HIS A 678 -20.58 -20.00 -15.61
C HIS A 678 -20.22 -19.46 -14.21
N SER A 679 -19.85 -18.18 -14.09
CA SER A 679 -19.78 -17.44 -12.83
C SER A 679 -20.84 -16.33 -12.87
N LEU A 680 -21.84 -16.37 -11.97
CA LEU A 680 -22.79 -15.26 -11.80
C LEU A 680 -22.02 -13.99 -11.41
N LYS A 681 -21.71 -13.13 -12.38
CA LYS A 681 -21.36 -11.72 -12.17
C LYS A 681 -22.67 -10.93 -12.11
N ASP A 682 -22.70 -9.85 -11.33
CA ASP A 682 -23.92 -9.05 -11.12
C ASP A 682 -24.48 -8.58 -12.46
N PHE A 683 -25.74 -8.87 -12.73
CA PHE A 683 -26.39 -8.63 -14.03
C PHE A 683 -27.70 -7.87 -13.83
N ARG A 684 -27.94 -6.88 -14.68
CA ARG A 684 -29.10 -5.97 -14.57
C ARG A 684 -29.68 -5.74 -15.95
N ILE A 685 -31.00 -5.76 -16.08
CA ILE A 685 -31.69 -5.48 -17.34
C ILE A 685 -33.09 -4.91 -17.09
N VAL A 686 -33.51 -3.96 -17.93
CA VAL A 686 -34.89 -3.46 -17.98
C VAL A 686 -35.52 -3.91 -19.29
N ILE A 687 -36.69 -4.56 -19.22
CA ILE A 687 -37.41 -5.06 -20.39
C ILE A 687 -38.88 -4.63 -20.37
N PRO A 688 -39.52 -4.37 -21.52
CA PRO A 688 -40.96 -4.16 -21.56
C PRO A 688 -41.72 -5.40 -21.06
N GLY A 689 -42.68 -5.22 -20.16
CA GLY A 689 -43.41 -6.33 -19.55
C GLY A 689 -44.48 -5.86 -18.56
N SER A 690 -45.62 -6.54 -18.54
CA SER A 690 -46.79 -6.17 -17.74
C SER A 690 -47.00 -7.02 -16.49
N GLU A 691 -46.21 -8.08 -16.31
CA GLU A 691 -46.36 -9.04 -15.20
C GLU A 691 -44.99 -9.58 -14.77
N ILE A 692 -44.85 -9.89 -13.47
CA ILE A 692 -43.65 -10.55 -12.96
C ILE A 692 -43.68 -12.01 -13.41
N PRO A 693 -42.58 -12.53 -14.00
CA PRO A 693 -42.52 -13.90 -14.46
C PRO A 693 -42.83 -14.91 -13.34
N GLU A 694 -43.61 -15.95 -13.65
CA GLU A 694 -44.05 -16.97 -12.68
C GLU A 694 -42.90 -17.73 -12.00
N TRP A 695 -41.69 -17.72 -12.58
CA TRP A 695 -40.51 -18.35 -11.98
C TRP A 695 -40.01 -17.60 -10.73
N PHE A 696 -40.45 -16.37 -10.44
CA PHE A 696 -40.22 -15.74 -9.15
C PHE A 696 -41.17 -16.34 -8.11
N SER A 697 -40.62 -17.17 -7.21
CA SER A 697 -41.40 -17.95 -6.25
C SER A 697 -42.02 -17.12 -5.13
N ASN A 698 -41.46 -15.95 -4.84
CA ASN A 698 -41.96 -15.04 -3.81
C ASN A 698 -42.21 -13.66 -4.43
N GLN A 699 -43.49 -13.33 -4.59
CA GLN A 699 -43.94 -12.07 -5.19
C GLN A 699 -44.84 -11.33 -4.21
N SER A 700 -44.76 -10.01 -4.23
CA SER A 700 -45.51 -9.12 -3.36
C SER A 700 -46.10 -7.98 -4.19
N VAL A 701 -47.31 -7.55 -3.82
CA VAL A 701 -47.92 -6.34 -4.38
C VAL A 701 -47.32 -5.13 -3.66
N GLY A 702 -46.87 -4.15 -4.42
CA GLY A 702 -46.15 -2.97 -3.94
C GLY A 702 -44.64 -3.08 -4.11
N ASP A 703 -43.94 -2.27 -3.34
CA ASP A 703 -42.52 -1.93 -3.47
C ASP A 703 -41.60 -2.77 -2.58
N SER A 704 -42.11 -3.74 -1.82
CA SER A 704 -41.28 -4.55 -0.93
C SER A 704 -41.70 -6.00 -0.83
N VAL A 705 -40.69 -6.87 -0.66
CA VAL A 705 -40.84 -8.32 -0.52
C VAL A 705 -39.91 -8.82 0.59
N ILE A 706 -40.39 -9.79 1.39
CA ILE A 706 -39.62 -10.37 2.50
C ILE A 706 -39.25 -11.81 2.14
N GLU A 707 -37.96 -12.14 2.23
CA GLU A 707 -37.44 -13.49 1.97
C GLU A 707 -36.74 -14.05 3.20
N THR A 708 -36.72 -15.38 3.36
CA THR A 708 -36.03 -16.04 4.48
C THR A 708 -34.75 -16.73 4.00
N LEU A 709 -33.61 -16.41 4.62
CA LEU A 709 -32.31 -16.97 4.27
C LEU A 709 -32.21 -18.48 4.58
N PRO A 710 -31.52 -19.27 3.71
CA PRO A 710 -31.23 -20.68 3.97
C PRO A 710 -30.37 -20.88 5.24
N SER A 711 -30.58 -21.99 5.94
CA SER A 711 -30.12 -22.18 7.32
C SER A 711 -28.67 -22.63 7.54
N ASP A 712 -27.86 -22.94 6.51
CA ASP A 712 -26.56 -23.58 6.74
C ASP A 712 -25.45 -23.37 5.71
N SER A 713 -24.22 -23.56 6.21
CA SER A 713 -22.88 -23.36 5.61
C SER A 713 -22.54 -24.25 4.40
N ASN A 714 -23.46 -25.11 3.96
CA ASN A 714 -23.28 -26.05 2.85
C ASN A 714 -24.26 -25.83 1.68
N SER A 715 -24.85 -24.64 1.62
CA SER A 715 -25.89 -24.29 0.65
C SER A 715 -25.27 -23.87 -0.69
N LYS A 716 -25.56 -24.62 -1.77
CA LYS A 716 -25.15 -24.35 -3.17
C LYS A 716 -25.88 -23.16 -3.81
N TRP A 717 -26.38 -22.24 -2.99
CA TRP A 717 -26.99 -21.01 -3.51
C TRP A 717 -25.87 -20.05 -3.89
N VAL A 718 -26.06 -19.43 -5.05
CA VAL A 718 -25.07 -18.63 -5.76
C VAL A 718 -25.43 -17.15 -5.77
N GLY A 719 -26.68 -16.81 -5.42
CA GLY A 719 -27.13 -15.42 -5.38
C GLY A 719 -28.65 -15.28 -5.25
N PHE A 720 -29.14 -14.09 -5.58
CA PHE A 720 -30.57 -13.75 -5.66
C PHE A 720 -30.92 -13.24 -7.04
N ALA A 721 -32.13 -13.56 -7.49
CA ALA A 721 -32.82 -12.84 -8.54
C ALA A 721 -33.87 -11.94 -7.92
N PHE A 722 -33.90 -10.69 -8.35
CA PHE A 722 -34.90 -9.69 -7.97
C PHE A 722 -35.63 -9.19 -9.21
N CYS A 723 -36.88 -8.81 -9.01
CA CYS A 723 -37.72 -8.29 -10.05
C CYS A 723 -38.63 -7.18 -9.53
N ALA A 724 -38.72 -6.07 -10.26
CA ALA A 724 -39.71 -5.03 -10.01
C ALA A 724 -40.49 -4.75 -11.29
N LEU A 725 -41.81 -4.83 -11.20
CA LEU A 725 -42.73 -4.36 -12.24
C LEU A 725 -43.10 -2.92 -11.91
N PHE A 726 -42.76 -2.00 -12.80
CA PHE A 726 -43.00 -0.57 -12.60
C PHE A 726 -43.62 0.03 -13.86
N GLY A 727 -44.34 1.14 -13.69
CA GLY A 727 -44.98 1.83 -14.80
C GLY A 727 -45.54 3.19 -14.41
N PRO A 728 -46.06 3.93 -15.40
CA PRO A 728 -46.51 5.30 -15.21
C PRO A 728 -47.70 5.38 -14.23
N VAL A 729 -47.77 6.48 -13.49
CA VAL A 729 -48.83 6.76 -12.51
C VAL A 729 -50.12 7.27 -13.20
N GLU A 730 -50.03 7.95 -14.37
CA GLU A 730 -51.15 8.41 -15.23
C GLU A 730 -50.76 8.48 -16.72
N GLU A 731 -51.73 8.39 -17.67
CA GLU A 731 -51.51 8.52 -19.14
C GLU A 731 -51.28 9.99 -19.54
N ILE A 732 -50.05 10.52 -19.41
CA ILE A 732 -49.70 11.86 -19.91
C ILE A 732 -48.32 11.85 -20.60
N SER A 733 -48.24 12.61 -21.70
CA SER A 733 -47.10 12.78 -22.58
C SER A 733 -46.12 13.86 -22.08
N ALA A 734 -45.15 13.50 -21.22
CA ALA A 734 -43.91 14.25 -21.03
C ALA A 734 -42.85 13.34 -20.37
N ALA A 735 -41.63 13.32 -20.93
CA ALA A 735 -40.50 12.55 -20.42
C ALA A 735 -39.77 13.34 -19.33
N GLU A 736 -39.88 12.90 -18.07
CA GLU A 736 -39.04 13.31 -16.95
C GLU A 736 -38.29 12.09 -16.42
N HIS A 737 -37.04 12.27 -15.96
CA HIS A 737 -36.18 11.17 -15.51
C HIS A 737 -36.55 10.76 -14.08
N ASN A 738 -36.95 9.49 -13.87
CA ASN A 738 -37.07 8.90 -12.54
C ASN A 738 -35.90 7.96 -12.26
N ILE A 739 -35.48 7.90 -11.01
CA ILE A 739 -34.50 6.91 -10.54
C ILE A 739 -35.29 5.82 -9.83
N ILE A 740 -35.11 4.55 -10.22
CA ILE A 740 -35.53 3.44 -9.37
C ILE A 740 -34.30 2.94 -8.62
N SER A 741 -34.40 2.94 -7.31
CA SER A 741 -33.42 2.38 -6.41
C SER A 741 -33.88 1.02 -5.88
N PHE A 742 -32.93 0.11 -5.69
CA PHE A 742 -33.14 -1.11 -4.93
C PHE A 742 -32.39 -1.04 -3.61
N GLU A 743 -33.11 -1.21 -2.49
CA GLU A 743 -32.57 -1.23 -1.14
C GLU A 743 -32.90 -2.56 -0.43
N SER A 744 -31.88 -3.26 0.07
CA SER A 744 -32.10 -4.33 1.05
C SER A 744 -31.93 -3.80 2.46
N LYS A 745 -32.94 -3.95 3.32
CA LYS A 745 -32.84 -3.60 4.75
C LYS A 745 -32.58 -4.84 5.58
N TRP A 746 -31.32 -5.06 5.95
CA TRP A 746 -30.89 -6.11 6.88
C TRP A 746 -29.87 -5.55 7.87
N THR A 747 -30.21 -5.59 9.17
CA THR A 747 -29.31 -5.21 10.29
C THR A 747 -28.51 -3.91 10.08
N GLY A 748 -29.09 -2.90 9.43
CA GLY A 748 -28.48 -1.57 9.25
C GLY A 748 -27.53 -1.40 8.06
N VAL A 749 -27.43 -2.37 7.15
CA VAL A 749 -26.72 -2.22 5.87
C VAL A 749 -27.73 -2.00 4.76
N SER A 750 -27.59 -0.91 4.01
CA SER A 750 -28.33 -0.63 2.77
C SER A 750 -27.42 -0.87 1.57
N TYR A 751 -27.88 -1.72 0.65
CA TYR A 751 -27.27 -1.89 -0.67
C TYR A 751 -28.09 -1.04 -1.64
N HIS A 752 -27.47 -0.16 -2.43
CA HIS A 752 -28.18 0.77 -3.31
C HIS A 752 -27.78 0.48 -4.76
N ILE A 753 -28.77 0.27 -5.63
CA ILE A 753 -28.59 0.22 -7.09
C ILE A 753 -29.56 1.20 -7.70
N ASP A 754 -29.08 2.12 -8.53
CA ASP A 754 -29.90 3.11 -9.20
C ASP A 754 -29.93 2.88 -10.71
N VAL A 755 -31.11 3.02 -11.31
CA VAL A 755 -31.27 3.07 -12.76
C VAL A 755 -32.16 4.26 -13.12
N VAL A 756 -31.70 5.07 -14.05
CA VAL A 756 -32.47 6.20 -14.60
C VAL A 756 -33.40 5.65 -15.69
N ILE A 757 -34.70 5.86 -15.53
CA ILE A 757 -35.72 5.32 -16.42
C ILE A 757 -36.64 6.40 -16.99
N ASP A 758 -37.08 6.17 -18.22
CA ASP A 758 -38.12 6.92 -18.92
C ASP A 758 -39.03 5.88 -19.60
N VAL A 759 -40.26 5.75 -19.10
CA VAL A 759 -41.16 4.64 -19.47
C VAL A 759 -42.57 5.14 -19.73
N ALA A 760 -43.00 4.99 -20.99
CA ALA A 760 -44.37 5.29 -21.43
C ALA A 760 -45.35 4.13 -21.18
N SER A 761 -44.88 2.98 -20.69
CA SER A 761 -45.67 1.77 -20.44
C SER A 761 -45.07 0.95 -19.30
N ASP A 762 -45.71 -0.15 -18.93
CA ASP A 762 -45.20 -1.05 -17.89
C ASP A 762 -43.92 -1.77 -18.35
N HIS A 763 -42.93 -1.79 -17.46
CA HIS A 763 -41.62 -2.40 -17.66
C HIS A 763 -41.23 -3.23 -16.44
N LEU A 764 -40.35 -4.19 -16.70
CA LEU A 764 -39.81 -5.12 -15.74
C LEU A 764 -38.32 -4.86 -15.55
N TRP A 765 -37.92 -4.59 -14.32
CA TRP A 765 -36.52 -4.53 -13.93
C TRP A 765 -36.10 -5.87 -13.34
N LEU A 766 -35.04 -6.47 -13.88
CA LEU A 766 -34.47 -7.72 -13.41
C LEU A 766 -33.04 -7.48 -12.92
N ILE A 767 -32.75 -7.96 -11.71
CA ILE A 767 -31.43 -7.85 -11.07
C ILE A 767 -31.01 -9.24 -10.62
N LEU A 768 -29.82 -9.68 -11.02
CA LEU A 768 -29.16 -10.88 -10.51
C LEU A 768 -27.96 -10.43 -9.69
N LEU A 769 -27.97 -10.74 -8.39
CA LEU A 769 -26.87 -10.42 -7.48
C LEU A 769 -26.20 -11.69 -7.00
N SER A 770 -24.88 -11.75 -7.12
CA SER A 770 -24.10 -12.87 -6.61
C SER A 770 -24.09 -12.89 -5.08
N ARG A 771 -23.93 -14.08 -4.50
CA ARG A 771 -23.79 -14.25 -3.05
C ARG A 771 -22.61 -13.47 -2.49
N GLU A 772 -21.50 -13.39 -3.22
CA GLU A 772 -20.30 -12.66 -2.79
C GLU A 772 -20.54 -11.14 -2.79
N SER A 773 -21.18 -10.62 -3.84
CA SER A 773 -21.57 -9.21 -3.93
C SER A 773 -22.56 -8.81 -2.86
N PHE A 774 -23.52 -9.69 -2.53
CA PHE A 774 -24.53 -9.43 -1.50
C PHE A 774 -23.94 -9.25 -0.10
N PHE A 775 -22.80 -9.89 0.22
CA PHE A 775 -22.12 -9.78 1.52
C PHE A 775 -20.90 -8.84 1.51
N LYS A 776 -20.66 -8.09 0.43
CA LYS A 776 -19.49 -7.21 0.29
C LYS A 776 -19.74 -5.90 1.04
N GLU A 777 -18.95 -5.63 2.09
CA GLU A 777 -19.13 -4.46 2.97
C GLU A 777 -18.55 -3.16 2.38
N PRO A 778 -19.21 -2.01 2.60
CA PRO A 778 -18.53 -0.73 2.66
C PRO A 778 -17.88 -0.61 4.06
N THR A 779 -16.56 -0.75 4.12
CA THR A 779 -15.66 -0.54 5.29
C THR A 779 -15.24 -1.77 6.13
N GLY A 780 -14.06 -2.32 5.82
CA GLY A 780 -12.99 -2.57 6.80
C GLY A 780 -13.12 -3.63 7.91
N ILE A 781 -14.15 -4.48 7.98
CA ILE A 781 -14.22 -5.58 8.98
C ILE A 781 -14.36 -6.95 8.28
N PRO A 782 -13.76 -8.06 8.79
CA PRO A 782 -13.88 -9.37 8.15
C PRO A 782 -15.30 -9.98 8.26
N GLY A 783 -15.84 -10.48 7.14
CA GLY A 783 -17.19 -11.05 7.00
C GLY A 783 -17.55 -12.30 7.82
N THR A 784 -16.77 -12.66 8.85
CA THR A 784 -17.11 -13.72 9.81
C THR A 784 -17.96 -13.23 10.98
N TYR A 785 -18.04 -11.93 11.24
CA TYR A 785 -18.76 -11.35 12.38
C TYR A 785 -20.30 -11.56 12.30
N TRP A 786 -20.85 -11.73 11.10
CA TRP A 786 -22.30 -11.78 10.86
C TRP A 786 -22.92 -13.18 10.96
N ARG A 787 -22.12 -14.26 10.89
CA ARG A 787 -22.64 -15.64 10.95
C ARG A 787 -23.21 -16.01 12.32
N GLU A 788 -22.78 -15.35 13.39
CA GLU A 788 -23.06 -15.78 14.76
C GLU A 788 -24.16 -14.98 15.48
N LYS A 789 -24.74 -13.93 14.87
CA LYS A 789 -25.78 -13.09 15.51
C LYS A 789 -27.03 -12.85 14.66
N CYS A 790 -27.71 -13.90 14.20
CA CYS A 790 -29.02 -13.75 13.56
C CYS A 790 -29.99 -14.89 13.92
N TYR A 791 -30.91 -14.64 14.84
CA TYR A 791 -31.94 -15.60 15.25
C TYR A 791 -33.16 -15.64 14.30
N ASP A 792 -33.43 -14.60 13.49
CA ASP A 792 -34.72 -14.49 12.78
C ASP A 792 -34.67 -14.53 11.25
N ARG A 793 -33.48 -14.65 10.63
CA ARG A 793 -33.20 -15.02 9.20
C ARG A 793 -34.07 -14.41 8.07
N LYS A 794 -34.92 -13.42 8.33
CA LYS A 794 -35.78 -12.74 7.34
C LYS A 794 -35.16 -11.42 6.90
N ILE A 795 -35.14 -11.19 5.59
CA ILE A 795 -34.64 -9.97 4.96
C ILE A 795 -35.80 -9.29 4.25
N ARG A 796 -35.94 -7.97 4.41
CA ARG A 796 -36.87 -7.15 3.63
C ARG A 796 -36.10 -6.47 2.51
N PHE A 797 -36.57 -6.66 1.29
CA PHE A 797 -36.13 -5.95 0.10
C PHE A 797 -37.15 -4.89 -0.26
N HIS A 798 -36.67 -3.72 -0.69
CA HIS A 798 -37.46 -2.55 -1.02
C HIS A 798 -36.98 -1.93 -2.33
N PHE A 799 -37.92 -1.50 -3.16
CA PHE A 799 -37.66 -0.80 -4.41
C PHE A 799 -38.25 0.60 -4.29
N GLU A 800 -37.41 1.61 -4.22
CA GLU A 800 -37.86 2.99 -4.07
C GLU A 800 -37.78 3.71 -5.43
N VAL A 801 -38.70 4.63 -5.67
CA VAL A 801 -38.68 5.47 -6.86
C VAL A 801 -38.48 6.89 -6.39
N GLU A 802 -37.41 7.52 -6.88
CA GLU A 802 -37.09 8.90 -6.60
C GLU A 802 -37.21 9.75 -7.87
N ALA A 803 -37.59 11.00 -7.72
CA ALA A 803 -37.50 11.96 -8.80
C ALA A 803 -36.02 12.38 -8.93
N PHE A 804 -35.52 12.49 -10.15
CA PHE A 804 -34.14 12.95 -10.39
C PHE A 804 -33.88 14.32 -9.74
N ASN A 805 -34.91 15.17 -9.63
CA ASN A 805 -34.92 16.38 -8.83
C ASN A 805 -35.80 16.21 -7.57
N PRO A 806 -35.27 16.39 -6.34
CA PRO A 806 -36.00 16.17 -5.08
C PRO A 806 -37.23 17.08 -4.87
N ARG A 807 -37.40 18.13 -5.70
CA ARG A 807 -38.54 19.06 -5.65
C ARG A 807 -39.69 18.68 -6.58
N GLU A 808 -39.49 17.66 -7.43
CA GLU A 808 -40.46 17.18 -8.41
C GLU A 808 -41.21 15.94 -7.90
N LYS A 809 -42.35 15.64 -8.52
CA LYS A 809 -43.13 14.43 -8.20
C LYS A 809 -42.62 13.24 -9.01
N THR A 810 -42.74 12.04 -8.46
CA THR A 810 -42.44 10.81 -9.20
C THR A 810 -43.60 10.44 -10.12
N TRP A 811 -43.28 10.09 -11.37
CA TRP A 811 -44.28 9.74 -12.39
C TRP A 811 -44.32 8.25 -12.66
N VAL A 812 -43.40 7.50 -12.07
CA VAL A 812 -43.32 6.04 -12.10
C VAL A 812 -43.61 5.49 -10.70
N LYS A 813 -44.30 4.35 -10.64
CA LYS A 813 -44.45 3.58 -9.40
C LYS A 813 -44.12 2.11 -9.63
N VAL A 814 -43.53 1.49 -8.61
CA VAL A 814 -43.44 0.04 -8.52
C VAL A 814 -44.82 -0.50 -8.20
N LYS A 815 -45.35 -1.35 -9.08
CA LYS A 815 -46.66 -1.99 -8.93
C LYS A 815 -46.52 -3.27 -8.10
N ASN A 816 -45.59 -4.13 -8.51
CA ASN A 816 -45.31 -5.42 -7.87
C ASN A 816 -43.79 -5.64 -7.82
N CYS A 817 -43.33 -6.46 -6.88
CA CYS A 817 -41.96 -6.94 -6.85
C CYS A 817 -41.87 -8.44 -6.52
N GLY A 818 -40.72 -9.05 -6.83
CA GLY A 818 -40.48 -10.46 -6.60
C GLY A 818 -39.00 -10.76 -6.33
N VAL A 819 -38.77 -11.85 -5.60
CA VAL A 819 -37.43 -12.34 -5.27
C VAL A 819 -37.41 -13.88 -5.36
N ARG A 820 -36.27 -14.41 -5.81
CA ARG A 820 -35.98 -15.85 -5.80
C ARG A 820 -34.51 -16.07 -5.44
N ILE A 821 -34.26 -17.03 -4.55
CA ILE A 821 -32.90 -17.52 -4.26
C ILE A 821 -32.45 -18.39 -5.43
N LEU A 822 -31.24 -18.15 -5.94
CA LEU A 822 -30.65 -18.89 -7.05
C LEU A 822 -29.68 -19.94 -6.53
N TYR A 823 -29.83 -21.16 -7.01
CA TYR A 823 -28.88 -22.26 -6.84
C TYR A 823 -28.15 -22.55 -8.16
N GLU A 824 -26.99 -23.21 -8.10
CA GLU A 824 -26.22 -23.58 -9.30
C GLU A 824 -27.06 -24.30 -10.38
N GLN A 825 -28.10 -25.03 -9.97
CA GLN A 825 -29.00 -25.78 -10.86
C GLN A 825 -30.06 -24.90 -11.55
N ASP A 826 -30.36 -23.71 -11.00
CA ASP A 826 -31.35 -22.77 -11.56
C ASP A 826 -30.80 -21.99 -12.77
N ALA A 827 -29.49 -22.00 -13.00
CA ALA A 827 -28.84 -21.26 -14.09
C ALA A 827 -29.33 -21.71 -15.48
N GLU A 828 -29.63 -23.00 -15.67
CA GLU A 828 -30.18 -23.51 -16.93
C GLU A 828 -31.64 -23.10 -17.14
N GLU A 829 -32.45 -23.07 -16.08
CA GLU A 829 -33.85 -22.66 -16.12
C GLU A 829 -33.98 -21.16 -16.41
N LEU A 830 -33.15 -20.35 -15.76
CA LEU A 830 -33.03 -18.91 -16.01
C LEU A 830 -32.67 -18.60 -17.47
N ASN A 831 -31.66 -19.30 -18.00
CA ASN A 831 -31.25 -19.17 -19.40
C ASN A 831 -32.37 -19.57 -20.39
N ARG A 832 -33.19 -20.59 -20.07
CA ARG A 832 -34.35 -20.96 -20.89
C ARG A 832 -35.43 -19.89 -20.86
N THR A 833 -35.74 -19.35 -19.68
CA THR A 833 -36.74 -18.28 -19.51
C THR A 833 -36.33 -17.00 -20.23
N MET A 834 -35.07 -16.57 -20.08
CA MET A 834 -34.54 -15.39 -20.78
C MET A 834 -34.55 -15.57 -22.31
N LYS A 835 -34.22 -16.78 -22.81
CA LYS A 835 -34.34 -17.11 -24.24
C LYS A 835 -35.79 -17.09 -24.75
N GLN A 836 -36.77 -17.46 -23.92
CA GLN A 836 -38.19 -17.38 -24.29
C GLN A 836 -38.70 -15.94 -24.36
N TYR A 837 -38.27 -15.07 -23.46
CA TYR A 837 -38.58 -13.63 -23.51
C TYR A 837 -37.87 -12.94 -24.69
N SER A 838 -36.62 -13.32 -24.98
CA SER A 838 -35.85 -12.81 -26.11
C SER A 838 -36.46 -13.11 -27.48
N ASN A 839 -37.14 -14.25 -27.61
CA ASN A 839 -37.80 -14.63 -28.86
C ASN A 839 -39.17 -13.97 -29.06
N ARG A 840 -39.71 -13.24 -28.06
CA ARG A 840 -41.02 -12.59 -28.14
C ARG A 840 -40.95 -11.07 -28.37
N ASN A 841 -39.90 -10.38 -27.93
CA ASN A 841 -39.75 -8.93 -28.07
C ASN A 841 -38.37 -8.57 -28.65
N ASN A 842 -38.36 -7.88 -29.80
CA ASN A 842 -37.14 -7.46 -30.53
C ASN A 842 -36.66 -6.06 -30.11
N SER A 843 -36.54 -5.78 -28.82
CA SER A 843 -35.86 -4.57 -28.33
C SER A 843 -35.31 -4.81 -26.93
N PHE A 844 -34.00 -4.90 -26.82
CA PHE A 844 -33.26 -4.95 -25.56
C PHE A 844 -32.61 -3.60 -25.31
N TYR A 845 -32.64 -3.14 -24.05
CA TYR A 845 -31.74 -2.12 -23.53
C TYR A 845 -30.78 -2.82 -22.57
N GLU A 846 -29.49 -2.86 -22.92
CA GLU A 846 -28.42 -3.18 -21.96
C GLU A 846 -27.97 -1.84 -21.36
N ASP A 847 -28.00 -1.73 -20.04
CA ASP A 847 -27.46 -0.59 -19.31
C ASP A 847 -26.16 -1.08 -18.67
N VAL A 848 -25.03 -0.79 -19.32
CA VAL A 848 -23.70 -1.11 -18.79
C VAL A 848 -23.30 0.05 -17.87
N THR A 849 -23.52 -0.11 -16.58
CA THR A 849 -22.74 0.62 -15.56
C THR A 849 -21.62 -0.28 -15.08
N ASP A 850 -20.40 0.25 -15.17
CA ASP A 850 -19.12 -0.38 -14.89
C ASP A 850 -19.11 -1.34 -13.69
N CYS A 851 -18.64 -2.55 -13.97
CA CYS A 851 -18.01 -3.45 -13.00
C CYS A 851 -16.88 -4.19 -13.73
N ASP A 852 -15.69 -3.58 -13.73
CA ASP A 852 -14.45 -4.22 -14.17
C ASP A 852 -14.12 -5.48 -13.36
N PHE A 853 -13.67 -6.54 -14.05
CA PHE A 853 -12.26 -6.98 -14.00
C PHE A 853 -12.03 -8.32 -14.73
N ASP A 854 -10.88 -8.33 -15.38
CA ASP A 854 -9.95 -9.43 -15.66
C ASP A 854 -10.34 -10.57 -16.59
N LYS A 855 -9.68 -10.53 -17.77
CA LYS A 855 -9.18 -11.71 -18.47
C LYS A 855 -7.93 -12.22 -17.75
N SER A 856 -8.04 -13.35 -17.06
CA SER A 856 -6.90 -14.24 -16.87
C SER A 856 -7.18 -15.60 -17.48
N ASN A 857 -6.32 -16.00 -18.41
CA ASN A 857 -6.37 -17.26 -19.14
C ASN A 857 -5.88 -18.42 -18.27
N LYS A 858 -6.67 -19.51 -18.24
CA LYS A 858 -6.32 -20.95 -18.18
C LYS A 858 -7.60 -21.63 -17.66
N VAL A 859 -8.35 -22.39 -18.44
CA VAL A 859 -8.04 -23.74 -18.92
C VAL A 859 -9.08 -24.06 -20.01
N GLN A 860 -8.66 -24.47 -21.21
CA GLN A 860 -9.49 -25.38 -22.01
C GLN A 860 -8.61 -26.23 -22.94
N GLY A 861 -7.97 -27.24 -22.34
CA GLY A 861 -7.70 -28.48 -23.05
C GLY A 861 -8.89 -29.42 -22.85
N ALA A 862 -9.44 -29.93 -23.96
CA ALA A 862 -10.56 -30.88 -24.05
C ALA A 862 -11.90 -30.32 -23.50
N ILE A 863 -13.04 -30.43 -24.17
CA ILE A 863 -13.76 -31.64 -24.55
C ILE A 863 -14.79 -31.19 -25.60
N THR A 864 -14.73 -31.70 -26.82
CA THR A 864 -15.97 -32.12 -27.53
C THR A 864 -15.64 -33.14 -28.60
N LYS A 865 -15.85 -34.41 -28.24
CA LYS A 865 -15.99 -35.53 -29.18
C LYS A 865 -17.45 -35.99 -29.06
N ARG A 866 -18.12 -36.05 -30.21
CA ARG A 866 -19.42 -36.69 -30.50
C ARG A 866 -20.64 -35.93 -29.95
N THR A 867 -21.71 -35.73 -30.72
CA THR A 867 -22.38 -36.73 -31.56
C THR A 867 -23.32 -36.06 -32.56
N ARG A 868 -23.26 -36.46 -33.84
CA ARG A 868 -24.45 -36.94 -34.58
C ARG A 868 -24.05 -37.57 -35.91
N GLU A 869 -24.09 -38.90 -35.92
CA GLU A 869 -24.22 -39.69 -37.13
C GLU A 869 -25.70 -39.75 -37.57
N GLN A 870 -25.86 -40.14 -38.83
CA GLN A 870 -27.05 -40.64 -39.52
C GLN A 870 -27.98 -39.63 -40.20
N TYR A 871 -27.66 -39.36 -41.46
CA TYR A 871 -28.53 -39.78 -42.56
C TYR A 871 -27.71 -40.62 -43.55
N CYS A 872 -28.12 -41.87 -43.77
CA CYS A 872 -27.71 -42.70 -44.90
C CYS A 872 -28.70 -42.44 -46.05
N ASN A 873 -28.20 -42.18 -47.26
CA ASN A 873 -28.37 -43.14 -48.36
C ASN A 873 -27.69 -42.68 -49.66
N GLU A 874 -27.04 -43.68 -50.27
CA GLU A 874 -26.89 -43.95 -51.71
C GLU A 874 -25.62 -43.50 -52.49
N ALA A 875 -25.06 -44.56 -53.10
CA ALA A 875 -24.17 -44.68 -54.27
C ALA A 875 -22.65 -44.44 -54.10
N GLY A 876 -21.89 -45.54 -54.21
CA GLY A 876 -20.43 -45.57 -54.40
C GLY A 876 -19.99 -45.38 -55.87
N PRO A 877 -18.91 -46.04 -56.33
CA PRO A 877 -17.52 -45.70 -56.01
C PRO A 877 -16.62 -45.59 -57.27
N SER A 878 -15.46 -44.94 -57.17
CA SER A 878 -14.21 -45.16 -57.97
C SER A 878 -13.27 -43.97 -57.71
N GLY A 879 -11.94 -44.07 -57.62
CA GLY A 879 -11.00 -45.18 -57.69
C GLY A 879 -9.57 -44.65 -57.42
N ILE A 880 -8.74 -45.53 -56.87
CA ILE A 880 -7.32 -45.80 -57.22
C ILE A 880 -6.28 -44.65 -57.18
N GLY A 881 -5.26 -44.84 -56.33
CA GLY A 881 -3.83 -44.57 -56.62
C GLY A 881 -3.09 -43.73 -55.55
N SER A 882 -2.32 -44.30 -54.61
CA SER A 882 -0.89 -44.75 -54.69
C SER A 882 0.09 -43.62 -55.11
N PHE A 883 1.30 -43.38 -54.58
CA PHE A 883 2.19 -43.93 -53.53
C PHE A 883 3.46 -43.03 -53.52
N GLY A 884 4.25 -43.01 -52.44
CA GLY A 884 5.70 -42.67 -52.40
C GLY A 884 6.05 -41.30 -51.77
N LYS A 885 6.74 -41.19 -50.62
CA LYS A 885 8.19 -41.40 -50.31
C LYS A 885 9.10 -40.52 -51.19
N GLU A 886 10.11 -39.78 -50.72
CA GLU A 886 11.09 -40.06 -49.67
C GLU A 886 11.91 -38.81 -49.25
N SER A 887 12.68 -38.98 -48.16
CA SER A 887 13.67 -38.10 -47.52
C SER A 887 14.87 -37.65 -48.38
N SER A 888 15.58 -36.58 -47.99
CA SER A 888 16.97 -36.64 -47.47
C SER A 888 17.63 -35.25 -47.30
N ALA A 889 18.71 -35.23 -46.51
CA ALA A 889 19.42 -34.08 -45.96
C ALA A 889 20.91 -34.03 -46.38
N SER A 890 21.55 -32.84 -46.34
CA SER A 890 23.01 -32.59 -46.12
C SER A 890 23.28 -31.07 -46.25
N LYS A 891 23.74 -30.32 -45.23
CA LYS A 891 25.12 -30.10 -44.70
C LYS A 891 26.14 -29.55 -45.71
N GLU A 892 26.68 -28.35 -45.42
CA GLU A 892 28.12 -28.01 -45.54
C GLU A 892 28.47 -26.68 -44.83
N GLU A 893 29.54 -26.69 -44.03
CA GLU A 893 30.29 -25.54 -43.49
C GLU A 893 31.51 -25.26 -44.39
N LEU A 894 32.14 -24.07 -44.30
CA LEU A 894 33.58 -23.89 -44.00
C LEU A 894 34.09 -22.42 -44.12
N LYS A 895 34.74 -21.98 -43.02
CA LYS A 895 36.03 -21.26 -42.88
C LYS A 895 36.25 -19.78 -43.25
N ASP A 896 36.61 -19.03 -42.19
CA ASP A 896 37.58 -17.92 -42.06
C ASP A 896 39.05 -18.38 -42.28
N PRO A 897 40.11 -17.52 -42.46
CA PRO A 897 40.55 -16.54 -41.43
C PRO A 897 41.49 -15.32 -41.78
N ASN A 898 41.60 -14.39 -40.81
CA ASN A 898 42.73 -13.53 -40.33
C ASN A 898 43.43 -12.44 -41.21
N PHE A 899 43.66 -11.22 -40.66
CA PHE A 899 44.92 -10.75 -40.00
C PHE A 899 44.96 -9.20 -39.70
N ILE A 900 45.15 -8.84 -38.41
CA ILE A 900 46.03 -7.83 -37.74
C ILE A 900 46.20 -6.38 -38.25
N GLY A 901 46.14 -5.42 -37.29
CA GLY A 901 47.05 -4.24 -37.25
C GLY A 901 46.54 -3.03 -36.45
N GLY A 902 47.17 -2.72 -35.31
CA GLY A 902 46.77 -1.67 -34.36
C GLY A 902 47.29 -0.25 -34.66
N GLY A 903 46.96 0.69 -33.76
CA GLY A 903 47.48 2.06 -33.76
C GLY A 903 46.83 2.92 -32.68
N GLU A 904 47.66 3.47 -31.81
CA GLU A 904 47.39 4.13 -30.53
C GLU A 904 47.44 5.68 -30.66
N PHE A 905 46.98 6.40 -29.63
CA PHE A 905 47.28 7.81 -29.26
C PHE A 905 46.55 9.02 -29.91
N ARG A 906 45.67 9.70 -29.14
CA ARG A 906 45.86 11.05 -28.50
C ARG A 906 44.54 11.75 -28.11
N HIS A 907 44.43 12.12 -26.83
CA HIS A 907 43.79 13.35 -26.32
C HIS A 907 44.85 14.48 -26.27
N PRO A 908 44.57 15.77 -25.90
CA PRO A 908 43.31 16.41 -25.41
C PRO A 908 43.01 17.82 -26.02
N GLU A 909 42.02 18.49 -25.40
CA GLU A 909 41.73 19.95 -25.29
C GLU A 909 40.64 20.54 -26.21
N ALA A 910 39.44 20.79 -25.66
CA ALA A 910 39.04 22.03 -24.97
C ALA A 910 37.75 21.81 -24.17
#